data_AF-F2UC14-F1
#
_entry.id   AF-F2UC14-F1
#
_cell.length_a   1.000
_cell.length_b   1.000
_cell.length_c   1.000
_cell.angle_alpha   90.00
_cell.angle_beta   90.00
_cell.angle_gamma   90.00
#
_symmetry.space_group_name_H-M   'P 1'
#
loop_
_entity.id
_entity.type
_entity.pdbx_description
1 polymer ?
#
loop_
_entity_poly.entity_id
_entity_poly.type
_entity_poly.pdbx_seq_one_letter_code
_entity_poly.pdbx_strand_id
1 'polypeptide(L)'
;MTGPGAGFQWELVAVHLEHDPRSLFKLMQTCHELLEDMPLRLPKWLLAAAFKKPGANSAFAQLGGGDWERQRFLVHSWLGALWSSSCPALTTVDPLKARTHVRLFLTKVPPKAKQWTQVPKPAQLSLQTRVLPQNWADVEALLASVVQGGGQLGTLQLTIAGTFAELTVPACEKLRLCISGTVDALTVQGADDIVVNATGKKPGCVKACTVSNVRLATVELPPTTTSLSFPTGVTSVFVECTAPGLDISTLRSAASANLRLSQTTDVSPLSSVTGSLALQGGALPAATEVTLNARRVTLLNCPAVKGALVLPNATHVELRNHACRSITCKRHLNVLRVTYDEFLYNPPLPVVVPVLPSAEKVHLSGHHFCNSAKDIAAIAKTSTDVCVRTSGDPRRLASAAIRAKKGNLHVFYEGPWEHFGVVKGLEGSRLFVPNSKARGLLKMAPWLKEVTVTWSRLRSIDVSAMPLLRSLTCKGSPMAKVQGLATLQHLERLHLTCVYLDSDTITCKEVTLSDCAGSATVNDADEVDVVEGEGVSFKLTNVKRLHYKAKKSKFCWRVDIKSATNVGTVEYESVVDPPIANMQDVQHLVLKGCALTKTVAEIAAQVQQVTLHKCTAKDGGAAMPNGTWKQPQPTNAIAPSVAPATDVKA
;
A
#
# COMPACT_ATOMS: atom_id res chain seq x y z
N MET A 1 13.04 36.76 5.28
CA MET A 1 12.06 35.76 5.75
C MET A 1 11.50 35.02 4.54
N THR A 2 12.03 33.84 4.24
CA THR A 2 11.37 32.75 3.48
C THR A 2 12.26 31.52 3.66
N GLY A 3 11.63 30.41 4.01
CA GLY A 3 12.20 29.07 3.98
C GLY A 3 11.06 28.06 4.19
N PRO A 4 11.26 26.74 4.02
CA PRO A 4 12.43 26.05 3.49
C PRO A 4 12.09 25.14 2.30
N GLY A 5 13.00 25.10 1.32
CA GLY A 5 12.95 24.22 0.17
C GLY A 5 14.19 24.52 -0.64
N ALA A 6 15.35 24.09 -0.14
CA ALA A 6 16.64 24.31 -0.80
C ALA A 6 16.70 23.45 -2.07
N GLY A 7 16.10 23.96 -3.15
CA GLY A 7 16.41 23.51 -4.50
C GLY A 7 17.82 23.97 -4.83
N PHE A 8 18.64 23.04 -5.34
CA PHE A 8 19.90 23.39 -5.98
C PHE A 8 19.67 24.54 -6.98
N GLN A 9 20.36 25.67 -6.79
CA GLN A 9 20.22 26.84 -7.66
C GLN A 9 20.91 26.57 -9.01
N TRP A 10 20.13 26.07 -9.97
CA TRP A 10 20.57 25.79 -11.35
C TRP A 10 20.97 27.05 -12.14
N GLU A 11 20.63 28.23 -11.65
CA GLU A 11 20.95 29.52 -12.28
C GLU A 11 22.47 29.75 -12.35
N LEU A 12 23.22 29.35 -11.32
CA LEU A 12 24.68 29.49 -11.31
C LEU A 12 25.37 28.52 -12.29
N VAL A 13 24.81 27.32 -12.43
CA VAL A 13 25.28 26.30 -13.37
C VAL A 13 25.01 26.76 -14.80
N ALA A 14 23.80 27.28 -15.09
CA ALA A 14 23.43 27.75 -16.43
C ALA A 14 24.36 28.86 -16.97
N VAL A 15 24.79 29.80 -16.12
CA VAL A 15 25.71 30.89 -16.51
C VAL A 15 27.12 30.35 -16.82
N HIS A 16 27.61 29.36 -16.06
CA HIS A 16 28.89 28.72 -16.36
C HIS A 16 28.83 27.83 -17.62
N LEU A 17 27.66 27.26 -17.89
CA LEU A 17 27.40 26.37 -19.02
C LEU A 17 27.39 27.07 -20.38
N GLU A 18 27.09 28.37 -20.42
CA GLU A 18 27.11 29.14 -21.67
C GLU A 18 28.55 29.39 -22.16
N HIS A 19 29.52 29.42 -21.24
CA HIS A 19 30.91 29.76 -21.54
C HIS A 19 31.85 28.54 -21.71
N ASP A 20 31.62 27.43 -20.99
CA ASP A 20 32.42 26.21 -21.14
C ASP A 20 31.62 24.91 -20.92
N PRO A 21 30.81 24.48 -21.91
CA PRO A 21 30.00 23.27 -21.79
C PRO A 21 30.83 21.98 -21.70
N ARG A 22 32.15 22.03 -21.92
CA ARG A 22 33.04 20.84 -21.83
C ARG A 22 33.42 20.51 -20.39
N SER A 23 33.48 21.51 -19.51
CA SER A 23 33.75 21.31 -18.09
C SER A 23 32.62 20.54 -17.38
N LEU A 24 31.36 20.72 -17.84
CA LEU A 24 30.24 19.90 -17.39
C LEU A 24 30.41 18.42 -17.73
N PHE A 25 30.90 18.14 -18.93
CA PHE A 25 31.09 16.77 -19.40
C PHE A 25 32.19 16.04 -18.61
N LYS A 26 33.25 16.76 -18.25
CA LYS A 26 34.28 16.26 -17.34
C LYS A 26 33.72 16.01 -15.94
N LEU A 27 32.89 16.92 -15.43
CA LEU A 27 32.23 16.78 -14.12
C LEU A 27 31.27 15.59 -14.07
N MET A 28 30.50 15.36 -15.15
CA MET A 28 29.64 14.18 -15.30
C MET A 28 30.46 12.89 -15.29
N GLN A 29 31.60 12.83 -15.98
CA GLN A 29 32.46 11.65 -15.97
C GLN A 29 33.06 11.33 -14.59
N THR A 30 33.16 12.33 -13.71
CA THR A 30 33.68 12.15 -12.35
C THR A 30 32.59 11.92 -11.29
N CYS A 31 31.30 12.12 -11.61
CA CYS A 31 30.22 12.05 -10.63
C CYS A 31 29.02 11.22 -11.15
N HIS A 32 28.86 10.02 -10.60
CA HIS A 32 27.84 9.05 -11.00
C HIS A 32 26.40 9.57 -10.83
N GLU A 33 26.13 10.34 -9.78
CA GLU A 33 24.80 10.89 -9.51
C GLU A 33 24.37 11.93 -10.56
N LEU A 34 25.32 12.67 -11.10
CA LEU A 34 25.07 13.62 -12.20
C LEU A 34 24.85 12.92 -13.55
N LEU A 35 25.32 11.68 -13.71
CA LEU A 35 25.18 10.90 -14.94
C LEU A 35 23.75 10.39 -15.18
N GLU A 36 23.02 10.03 -14.12
CA GLU A 36 21.68 9.45 -14.24
C GLU A 36 20.61 10.50 -14.56
N ASP A 37 20.68 11.68 -13.93
CA ASP A 37 19.62 12.68 -13.99
C ASP A 37 19.86 13.78 -15.04
N MET A 38 21.12 14.13 -15.31
CA MET A 38 21.45 15.34 -16.08
C MET A 38 21.16 15.24 -17.60
N PRO A 39 21.35 14.09 -18.30
CA PRO A 39 21.03 13.98 -19.73
C PRO A 39 19.57 14.28 -20.06
N LEU A 40 18.66 14.05 -19.11
CA LEU A 40 17.22 14.29 -19.26
C LEU A 40 16.82 15.74 -18.97
N ARG A 41 17.64 16.49 -18.21
CA ARG A 41 17.34 17.85 -17.74
C ARG A 41 18.06 18.96 -18.51
N LEU A 42 19.10 18.63 -19.28
CA LEU A 42 19.80 19.63 -20.10
C LEU A 42 19.05 19.99 -21.38
N PRO A 43 19.00 21.28 -21.76
CA PRO A 43 18.51 21.68 -23.06
C PRO A 43 19.36 21.05 -24.17
N LYS A 44 18.71 20.39 -25.15
CA LYS A 44 19.38 19.66 -26.25
C LYS A 44 20.36 20.50 -27.07
N TRP A 45 20.18 21.83 -27.11
CA TRP A 45 21.09 22.74 -27.81
C TRP A 45 22.44 22.91 -27.10
N LEU A 46 22.49 22.75 -25.78
CA LEU A 46 23.69 22.89 -24.96
C LEU A 46 24.64 21.70 -25.18
N LEU A 47 24.04 20.52 -25.37
CA LEU A 47 24.74 19.33 -25.86
C LEU A 47 25.31 19.58 -27.26
N ALA A 48 24.55 20.16 -28.19
CA ALA A 48 25.02 20.45 -29.55
C ALA A 48 26.26 21.37 -29.59
N ALA A 49 26.36 22.34 -28.67
CA ALA A 49 27.54 23.20 -28.52
C ALA A 49 28.78 22.43 -28.02
N ALA A 50 28.61 21.49 -27.08
CA ALA A 50 29.68 20.57 -26.66
C ALA A 50 30.13 19.59 -27.77
N PHE A 51 29.28 19.38 -28.78
CA PHE A 51 29.52 18.51 -29.94
C PHE A 51 30.11 19.21 -31.17
N LYS A 52 30.34 20.55 -31.15
CA LYS A 52 31.10 21.20 -32.23
C LYS A 52 32.52 20.61 -32.27
N LYS A 53 32.90 20.11 -33.44
CA LYS A 53 34.23 19.56 -33.75
C LYS A 53 35.28 20.50 -33.17
N PRO A 54 36.21 20.02 -32.34
CA PRO A 54 37.23 20.91 -31.80
C PRO A 54 37.97 21.57 -32.96
N GLY A 55 38.29 22.86 -32.81
CA GLY A 55 39.16 23.55 -33.77
C GLY A 55 40.48 22.78 -33.93
N ALA A 56 41.15 22.98 -35.06
CA ALA A 56 42.32 22.20 -35.51
C ALA A 56 43.47 22.05 -34.49
N ASN A 57 43.48 22.86 -33.43
CA ASN A 57 44.57 22.93 -32.45
C ASN A 57 44.32 22.16 -31.14
N SER A 58 43.29 21.30 -31.04
CA SER A 58 43.11 20.47 -29.83
C SER A 58 43.92 19.17 -29.89
N ALA A 59 44.39 18.68 -28.74
CA ALA A 59 45.08 17.38 -28.63
C ALA A 59 44.28 16.19 -29.22
N PHE A 60 42.95 16.34 -29.36
CA PHE A 60 42.06 15.35 -29.97
C PHE A 60 41.99 15.42 -31.50
N ALA A 61 42.56 16.44 -32.14
CA ALA A 61 42.61 16.55 -33.61
C ALA A 61 43.50 15.46 -34.25
N GLN A 62 44.33 14.79 -33.45
CA GLN A 62 45.16 13.66 -33.88
C GLN A 62 44.38 12.34 -33.98
N LEU A 63 43.24 12.22 -33.30
CA LEU A 63 42.30 11.13 -33.54
C LEU A 63 41.50 11.52 -34.78
N GLY A 64 41.71 10.81 -35.90
CA GLY A 64 40.97 11.07 -37.13
C GLY A 64 39.47 11.20 -36.84
N GLY A 65 38.78 12.13 -37.50
CA GLY A 65 37.43 12.56 -37.11
C GLY A 65 36.41 11.43 -36.89
N GLY A 66 36.59 10.28 -37.56
CA GLY A 66 35.76 9.09 -37.36
C GLY A 66 36.00 8.33 -36.05
N ASP A 67 37.23 8.28 -35.52
CA ASP A 67 37.55 7.55 -34.28
C ASP A 67 37.06 8.28 -33.04
N TRP A 68 37.07 9.62 -33.09
CA TRP A 68 36.50 10.47 -32.05
C TRP A 68 34.98 10.29 -31.89
N GLU A 69 34.24 10.31 -33.01
CA GLU A 69 32.79 10.08 -33.01
C GLU A 69 32.45 8.65 -32.57
N ARG A 70 33.28 7.67 -32.97
CA ARG A 70 33.14 6.26 -32.60
C ARG A 70 33.30 6.02 -31.09
N GLN A 71 34.34 6.57 -30.44
CA GLN A 71 34.55 6.38 -29.01
C GLN A 71 33.40 6.98 -28.18
N ARG A 72 32.88 8.15 -28.58
CA ARG A 72 31.74 8.77 -27.89
C ARG A 72 30.44 8.02 -28.13
N PHE A 73 30.19 7.54 -29.34
CA PHE A 73 29.06 6.66 -29.61
C PHE A 73 29.06 5.43 -28.69
N LEU A 74 30.22 4.81 -28.47
CA LEU A 74 30.35 3.65 -27.59
C LEU A 74 30.12 4.01 -26.11
N VAL A 75 30.73 5.09 -25.60
CA VAL A 75 30.53 5.54 -24.22
C VAL A 75 29.08 5.90 -23.94
N HIS A 76 28.42 6.63 -24.85
CA HIS A 76 27.01 7.00 -24.66
C HIS A 76 26.06 5.81 -24.84
N SER A 77 26.36 4.89 -25.76
CA SER A 77 25.63 3.61 -25.86
C SER A 77 25.74 2.80 -24.57
N TRP A 78 26.92 2.76 -23.96
CA TRP A 78 27.15 2.11 -22.66
C TRP A 78 26.37 2.78 -21.52
N LEU A 79 26.21 4.11 -21.58
CA LEU A 79 25.39 4.90 -20.66
C LEU A 79 23.88 4.88 -21.00
N GLY A 80 23.43 4.02 -21.92
CA GLY A 80 22.01 3.83 -22.23
C GLY A 80 21.38 4.90 -23.12
N ALA A 81 22.18 5.72 -23.81
CA ALA A 81 21.67 6.71 -24.76
C ALA A 81 20.93 6.04 -25.94
N LEU A 82 19.82 6.66 -26.35
CA LEU A 82 19.03 6.21 -27.51
C LEU A 82 19.54 6.90 -28.79
N TRP A 83 19.77 6.11 -29.84
CA TRP A 83 20.29 6.62 -31.12
C TRP A 83 19.29 6.48 -32.24
N SER A 84 19.15 7.52 -33.06
CA SER A 84 18.39 7.44 -34.31
C SER A 84 19.14 6.56 -35.32
N SER A 85 18.39 5.72 -36.05
CA SER A 85 18.87 4.97 -37.22
C SER A 85 19.58 5.82 -38.29
N SER A 86 19.30 7.13 -38.33
CA SER A 86 19.93 8.09 -39.24
C SER A 86 21.28 8.61 -38.74
N CYS A 87 21.81 8.12 -37.61
CA CYS A 87 23.08 8.57 -37.06
C CYS A 87 24.23 8.11 -37.97
N PRO A 88 25.05 9.02 -38.54
CA PRO A 88 26.16 8.64 -39.41
C PRO A 88 27.18 7.72 -38.73
N ALA A 89 27.37 7.85 -37.41
CA ALA A 89 28.22 6.95 -36.64
C ALA A 89 27.73 5.49 -36.69
N LEU A 90 26.42 5.21 -36.79
CA LEU A 90 25.91 3.85 -36.98
C LEU A 90 26.23 3.27 -38.37
N THR A 91 26.54 4.11 -39.35
CA THR A 91 26.89 3.67 -40.71
C THR A 91 28.38 3.38 -40.88
N THR A 92 29.23 3.91 -39.98
CA THR A 92 30.69 3.76 -40.02
C THR A 92 31.24 2.90 -38.88
N VAL A 93 30.51 2.80 -37.77
CA VAL A 93 30.88 1.97 -36.63
C VAL A 93 30.43 0.55 -36.91
N ASP A 94 31.40 -0.33 -37.06
CA ASP A 94 31.20 -1.77 -36.93
C ASP A 94 30.66 -2.05 -35.50
N PRO A 95 29.35 -2.37 -35.34
CA PRO A 95 28.75 -2.61 -34.03
C PRO A 95 29.32 -3.88 -33.37
N LEU A 96 30.14 -4.64 -34.12
CA LEU A 96 30.65 -5.96 -33.78
C LEU A 96 31.89 -5.92 -32.87
N LYS A 97 32.38 -4.73 -32.49
CA LYS A 97 33.49 -4.55 -31.52
C LYS A 97 33.04 -4.13 -30.10
N ALA A 98 31.75 -3.91 -29.87
CA ALA A 98 31.22 -3.54 -28.56
C ALA A 98 30.84 -4.80 -27.75
N ARG A 99 31.49 -5.04 -26.61
CA ARG A 99 31.27 -6.21 -25.74
C ARG A 99 30.08 -6.08 -24.77
N THR A 100 29.17 -5.12 -24.96
CA THR A 100 28.14 -4.78 -23.97
C THR A 100 26.81 -4.38 -24.63
N HIS A 101 25.71 -4.58 -23.89
CA HIS A 101 24.32 -4.30 -24.27
C HIS A 101 24.17 -3.01 -25.11
N VAL A 102 23.76 -3.16 -26.37
CA VAL A 102 23.43 -2.02 -27.23
C VAL A 102 21.91 -1.90 -27.29
N ARG A 103 21.36 -0.75 -26.89
CA ARG A 103 19.96 -0.38 -27.13
C ARG A 103 19.86 0.40 -28.42
N LEU A 104 19.27 -0.20 -29.46
CA LEU A 104 19.04 0.46 -30.74
C LEU A 104 17.59 0.93 -30.85
N PHE A 105 17.39 2.22 -31.14
CA PHE A 105 16.08 2.79 -31.46
C PHE A 105 15.98 3.04 -32.97
N LEU A 106 15.40 2.09 -33.71
CA LEU A 106 15.29 2.22 -35.15
C LEU A 106 13.97 2.90 -35.52
N THR A 107 14.05 4.11 -36.07
CA THR A 107 12.92 4.82 -36.69
C THR A 107 12.74 4.43 -38.17
N LYS A 108 13.82 4.04 -38.83
CA LYS A 108 13.87 3.39 -40.15
C LYS A 108 14.94 2.29 -40.09
N VAL A 109 14.72 1.16 -40.77
CA VAL A 109 15.79 0.14 -40.88
C VAL A 109 16.79 0.65 -41.92
N PRO A 110 18.11 0.70 -41.63
CA PRO A 110 19.08 1.17 -42.60
C PRO A 110 19.16 0.20 -43.80
N PRO A 111 19.20 0.70 -45.05
CA PRO A 111 19.16 -0.12 -46.27
C PRO A 111 20.35 -1.08 -46.44
N LYS A 112 21.38 -0.98 -45.59
CA LYS A 112 22.57 -1.85 -45.56
C LYS A 112 22.58 -2.89 -44.43
N ALA A 113 21.47 -3.14 -43.74
CA ALA A 113 21.38 -4.15 -42.67
C ALA A 113 21.86 -5.55 -43.09
N LYS A 114 21.76 -5.89 -44.39
CA LYS A 114 22.28 -7.14 -44.99
C LYS A 114 23.80 -7.36 -44.81
N GLN A 115 24.57 -6.33 -44.47
CA GLN A 115 26.03 -6.42 -44.29
C GLN A 115 26.46 -6.78 -42.86
N TRP A 116 25.53 -7.00 -41.93
CA TRP A 116 25.81 -7.34 -40.53
C TRP A 116 26.08 -8.84 -40.38
N THR A 117 27.20 -9.33 -40.92
CA THR A 117 27.49 -10.78 -41.02
C THR A 117 28.28 -11.38 -39.84
N GLN A 118 28.73 -10.60 -38.84
CA GLN A 118 29.53 -11.12 -37.73
C GLN A 118 29.14 -10.56 -36.35
N VAL A 119 27.96 -10.88 -35.82
CA VAL A 119 27.56 -10.43 -34.46
C VAL A 119 28.47 -11.05 -33.38
N PRO A 120 29.13 -10.26 -32.52
CA PRO A 120 30.02 -10.79 -31.49
C PRO A 120 29.21 -11.53 -30.42
N LYS A 121 29.63 -12.76 -30.12
CA LYS A 121 29.12 -13.53 -28.99
C LYS A 121 29.67 -12.99 -27.65
N PRO A 122 28.88 -12.89 -26.56
CA PRO A 122 27.43 -12.99 -26.44
C PRO A 122 26.84 -11.60 -26.15
N ALA A 123 26.72 -10.73 -27.16
CA ALA A 123 26.03 -9.46 -26.95
C ALA A 123 24.50 -9.70 -26.86
N GLN A 124 23.89 -9.39 -25.71
CA GLN A 124 22.43 -9.26 -25.63
C GLN A 124 22.00 -7.98 -26.38
N LEU A 125 21.23 -8.14 -27.45
CA LEU A 125 20.68 -7.03 -28.21
C LEU A 125 19.33 -6.62 -27.63
N SER A 126 19.13 -5.31 -27.41
CA SER A 126 17.80 -4.76 -27.17
C SER A 126 17.40 -3.83 -28.30
N LEU A 127 16.29 -4.14 -28.95
CA LEU A 127 15.80 -3.44 -30.13
C LEU A 127 14.43 -2.83 -29.84
N GLN A 128 14.29 -1.54 -30.06
CA GLN A 128 13.01 -0.84 -30.07
C GLN A 128 12.77 -0.25 -31.45
N THR A 129 11.71 -0.67 -32.15
CA THR A 129 11.44 -0.21 -33.52
C THR A 129 9.95 -0.14 -33.83
N ARG A 130 9.60 0.75 -34.76
CA ARG A 130 8.27 0.79 -35.38
C ARG A 130 8.30 0.03 -36.69
N VAL A 131 7.47 -1.01 -36.77
CA VAL A 131 7.38 -1.91 -37.92
C VAL A 131 6.20 -1.48 -38.79
N LEU A 132 6.47 -1.33 -40.09
CA LEU A 132 5.51 -1.12 -41.18
C LEU A 132 5.66 -2.29 -42.16
N PRO A 133 4.63 -2.65 -42.96
CA PRO A 133 4.75 -3.75 -43.92
C PRO A 133 5.97 -3.60 -44.85
N GLN A 134 6.25 -2.37 -45.30
CA GLN A 134 7.39 -2.10 -46.18
C GLN A 134 8.78 -2.26 -45.54
N ASN A 135 8.89 -2.31 -44.19
CA ASN A 135 10.19 -2.45 -43.51
C ASN A 135 10.33 -3.78 -42.74
N TRP A 136 9.31 -4.63 -42.75
CA TRP A 136 9.34 -5.89 -42.01
C TRP A 136 10.42 -6.84 -42.51
N ALA A 137 10.59 -6.96 -43.84
CA ALA A 137 11.65 -7.79 -44.41
C ALA A 137 13.06 -7.40 -43.90
N ASP A 138 13.30 -6.11 -43.66
CA ASP A 138 14.58 -5.64 -43.13
C ASP A 138 14.70 -5.92 -41.61
N VAL A 139 13.62 -5.78 -40.84
CA VAL A 139 13.58 -6.15 -39.42
C VAL A 139 13.78 -7.65 -39.24
N GLU A 140 13.11 -8.45 -40.05
CA GLU A 140 13.21 -9.91 -40.05
C GLU A 140 14.62 -10.36 -40.40
N ALA A 141 15.23 -9.78 -41.44
CA ALA A 141 16.63 -10.05 -41.79
C ALA A 141 17.61 -9.69 -40.65
N LEU A 142 17.37 -8.58 -39.94
CA LEU A 142 18.16 -8.17 -38.78
C LEU A 142 17.99 -9.14 -37.60
N LEU A 143 16.77 -9.59 -37.32
CA LEU A 143 16.54 -10.56 -36.25
C LEU A 143 17.14 -11.93 -36.60
N ALA A 144 16.99 -12.37 -37.85
CA ALA A 144 17.57 -13.61 -38.36
C ALA A 144 19.09 -13.61 -38.28
N SER A 145 19.77 -12.49 -38.62
CA SER A 145 21.23 -12.42 -38.53
C SER A 145 21.75 -12.48 -37.10
N VAL A 146 21.04 -11.91 -36.13
CA VAL A 146 21.37 -12.00 -34.69
C VAL A 146 21.26 -13.45 -34.21
N VAL A 147 20.18 -14.14 -34.58
CA VAL A 147 19.95 -15.55 -34.23
C VAL A 147 20.99 -16.45 -34.88
N GLN A 148 21.26 -16.29 -36.18
CA GLN A 148 22.26 -17.06 -36.92
C GLN A 148 23.68 -16.84 -36.39
N GLY A 149 24.00 -15.64 -35.90
CA GLY A 149 25.27 -15.34 -35.22
C GLY A 149 25.45 -16.01 -33.85
N GLY A 150 24.44 -16.73 -33.36
CA GLY A 150 24.42 -17.34 -32.03
C GLY A 150 24.29 -16.31 -30.90
N GLY A 151 23.77 -15.12 -31.20
CA GLY A 151 23.38 -14.14 -30.18
C GLY A 151 22.04 -14.50 -29.55
N GLN A 152 21.83 -14.13 -28.29
CA GLN A 152 20.52 -14.16 -27.65
C GLN A 152 19.89 -12.77 -27.76
N LEU A 153 18.67 -12.70 -28.30
CA LEU A 153 17.88 -11.47 -28.25
C LEU A 153 17.48 -11.23 -26.79
N GLY A 154 17.90 -10.11 -26.22
CA GLY A 154 17.53 -9.73 -24.86
C GLY A 154 16.09 -9.22 -24.84
N THR A 155 15.92 -7.90 -24.90
CA THR A 155 14.58 -7.28 -24.91
C THR A 155 14.22 -6.73 -26.28
N LEU A 156 13.18 -7.29 -26.90
CA LEU A 156 12.62 -6.86 -28.18
C LEU A 156 11.33 -6.08 -27.94
N GLN A 157 11.27 -4.81 -28.32
CA GLN A 157 10.09 -3.97 -28.24
C GLN A 157 9.66 -3.51 -29.64
N LEU A 158 8.56 -4.06 -30.15
CA LEU A 158 8.06 -3.75 -31.49
C LEU A 158 6.74 -3.00 -31.41
N THR A 159 6.64 -1.89 -32.14
CA THR A 159 5.38 -1.21 -32.40
C THR A 159 4.94 -1.51 -33.83
N ILE A 160 3.96 -2.39 -33.99
CA ILE A 160 3.46 -2.82 -35.31
C ILE A 160 2.39 -1.83 -35.78
N ALA A 161 2.62 -1.22 -36.93
CA ALA A 161 1.68 -0.33 -37.59
C ALA A 161 1.46 -0.79 -39.04
N GLY A 162 0.22 -1.13 -39.41
CA GLY A 162 -0.13 -1.64 -40.74
C GLY A 162 -0.72 -3.04 -40.72
N THR A 163 -0.88 -3.63 -41.91
CA THR A 163 -1.54 -4.94 -42.11
C THR A 163 -0.51 -6.01 -42.40
N PHE A 164 -0.55 -7.11 -41.64
CA PHE A 164 0.28 -8.28 -41.80
C PHE A 164 -0.60 -9.52 -41.93
N ALA A 165 -0.34 -10.35 -42.94
CA ALA A 165 -0.99 -11.65 -43.04
C ALA A 165 -0.45 -12.62 -41.96
N GLU A 166 0.86 -12.62 -41.78
CA GLU A 166 1.55 -13.42 -40.77
C GLU A 166 2.69 -12.59 -40.18
N LEU A 167 2.88 -12.68 -38.86
CA LEU A 167 3.94 -12.03 -38.12
C LEU A 167 4.57 -13.06 -37.19
N THR A 168 5.78 -13.52 -37.53
CA THR A 168 6.52 -14.48 -36.72
C THR A 168 7.67 -13.78 -36.00
N VAL A 169 7.67 -13.85 -34.67
CA VAL A 169 8.71 -13.25 -33.82
C VAL A 169 9.62 -14.36 -33.30
N PRO A 170 10.95 -14.28 -33.55
CA PRO A 170 11.89 -15.29 -33.09
C PRO A 170 12.10 -15.24 -31.58
N ALA A 171 12.79 -16.27 -31.07
CA ALA A 171 13.09 -16.44 -29.66
C ALA A 171 13.87 -15.25 -29.07
N CYS A 172 13.44 -14.77 -27.90
CA CYS A 172 14.06 -13.65 -27.17
C CYS A 172 13.78 -13.73 -25.67
N GLU A 173 14.61 -13.15 -24.81
CA GLU A 173 14.37 -13.17 -23.35
C GLU A 173 13.07 -12.44 -23.00
N LYS A 174 12.86 -11.24 -23.56
CA LYS A 174 11.67 -10.41 -23.30
C LYS A 174 11.12 -9.82 -24.57
N LEU A 175 9.83 -10.03 -24.82
CA LEU A 175 9.10 -9.46 -25.95
C LEU A 175 8.04 -8.48 -25.48
N ARG A 176 8.00 -7.29 -26.06
CA ARG A 176 6.91 -6.31 -25.91
C ARG A 176 6.38 -5.91 -27.27
N LEU A 177 5.19 -6.39 -27.63
CA LEU A 177 4.49 -6.04 -28.85
C LEU A 177 3.39 -5.02 -28.57
N CYS A 178 3.40 -3.90 -29.28
CA CYS A 178 2.30 -2.94 -29.32
C CYS A 178 1.74 -2.93 -30.75
N ILE A 179 0.56 -3.49 -30.95
CA ILE A 179 -0.05 -3.67 -32.28
C ILE A 179 -1.15 -2.62 -32.46
N SER A 180 -0.91 -1.71 -33.41
CA SER A 180 -1.84 -0.64 -33.78
C SER A 180 -2.50 -0.84 -35.15
N GLY A 181 -2.10 -1.90 -35.87
CA GLY A 181 -2.67 -2.31 -37.16
C GLY A 181 -3.31 -3.70 -37.11
N THR A 182 -3.44 -4.39 -38.24
CA THR A 182 -4.03 -5.73 -38.33
C THR A 182 -2.95 -6.80 -38.53
N VAL A 183 -3.07 -7.92 -37.83
CA VAL A 183 -2.19 -9.09 -37.93
C VAL A 183 -3.08 -10.32 -38.00
N ASP A 184 -3.18 -10.97 -39.14
CA ASP A 184 -4.08 -12.11 -39.30
C ASP A 184 -3.58 -13.32 -38.48
N ALA A 185 -2.27 -13.61 -38.50
CA ALA A 185 -1.65 -14.61 -37.64
C ALA A 185 -0.38 -14.07 -36.96
N LEU A 186 -0.36 -14.07 -35.63
CA LEU A 186 0.82 -13.74 -34.81
C LEU A 186 1.39 -15.04 -34.22
N THR A 187 2.66 -15.33 -34.51
CA THR A 187 3.37 -16.48 -33.94
C THR A 187 4.56 -15.99 -33.12
N VAL A 188 4.62 -16.35 -31.84
CA VAL A 188 5.79 -16.10 -30.98
C VAL A 188 6.31 -17.43 -30.45
N GLN A 189 7.61 -17.67 -30.64
CA GLN A 189 8.25 -18.92 -30.23
C GLN A 189 9.50 -18.63 -29.37
N GLY A 190 9.52 -19.16 -28.15
CA GLY A 190 10.70 -19.19 -27.30
C GLY A 190 11.04 -17.86 -26.63
N ALA A 191 10.16 -17.35 -25.76
CA ALA A 191 10.46 -16.16 -24.98
C ALA A 191 10.16 -16.27 -23.49
N ASP A 192 11.04 -15.78 -22.62
CA ASP A 192 10.81 -15.93 -21.17
C ASP A 192 9.64 -15.07 -20.68
N ASP A 193 9.50 -13.85 -21.21
CA ASP A 193 8.44 -12.90 -20.86
C ASP A 193 7.87 -12.24 -22.11
N ILE A 194 6.58 -12.37 -22.35
CA ILE A 194 5.89 -11.75 -23.47
C ILE A 194 4.81 -10.81 -22.94
N VAL A 195 4.78 -9.60 -23.49
CA VAL A 195 3.67 -8.66 -23.37
C VAL A 195 3.17 -8.31 -24.77
N VAL A 196 1.94 -8.71 -25.12
CA VAL A 196 1.25 -8.30 -26.34
C VAL A 196 0.13 -7.36 -25.97
N ASN A 197 0.15 -6.13 -26.49
CA ASN A 197 -0.94 -5.18 -26.36
C ASN A 197 -1.48 -4.83 -27.75
N ALA A 198 -2.72 -5.27 -28.02
CA ALA A 198 -3.44 -5.00 -29.26
C ALA A 198 -4.77 -4.22 -29.01
N THR A 199 -4.91 -3.54 -27.85
CA THR A 199 -6.15 -2.87 -27.41
C THR A 199 -6.25 -1.39 -27.83
N GLY A 200 -5.48 -0.97 -28.83
CA GLY A 200 -5.41 0.43 -29.28
C GLY A 200 -6.75 1.04 -29.72
N LYS A 201 -6.84 2.39 -29.67
CA LYS A 201 -8.04 3.19 -30.04
C LYS A 201 -8.59 2.92 -31.45
N LYS A 202 -7.73 2.46 -32.36
CA LYS A 202 -8.16 1.86 -33.62
C LYS A 202 -8.08 0.36 -33.37
N PRO A 203 -9.19 -0.39 -33.43
CA PRO A 203 -9.17 -1.82 -33.16
C PRO A 203 -8.22 -2.47 -34.18
N GLY A 204 -6.99 -2.74 -33.75
CA GLY A 204 -6.07 -3.58 -34.48
C GLY A 204 -6.61 -4.99 -34.38
N CYS A 205 -6.76 -5.69 -35.50
CA CYS A 205 -7.29 -7.06 -35.49
C CYS A 205 -6.11 -8.03 -35.43
N VAL A 206 -5.84 -8.61 -34.27
CA VAL A 206 -5.07 -9.87 -34.20
C VAL A 206 -6.08 -11.00 -34.33
N LYS A 207 -6.18 -11.69 -35.47
CA LYS A 207 -7.20 -12.75 -35.65
C LYS A 207 -6.79 -14.05 -34.95
N ALA A 208 -5.54 -14.49 -35.17
CA ALA A 208 -4.96 -15.66 -34.54
C ALA A 208 -3.66 -15.29 -33.81
N CYS A 209 -3.45 -15.81 -32.60
CA CYS A 209 -2.23 -15.62 -31.82
C CYS A 209 -1.75 -16.98 -31.28
N THR A 210 -0.54 -17.40 -31.64
CA THR A 210 0.10 -18.63 -31.16
C THR A 210 1.37 -18.28 -30.39
N VAL A 211 1.46 -18.71 -29.13
CA VAL A 211 2.55 -18.40 -28.22
C VAL A 211 3.09 -19.70 -27.62
N SER A 212 4.33 -20.07 -27.95
CA SER A 212 4.91 -21.35 -27.58
C SER A 212 6.24 -21.22 -26.84
N ASN A 213 6.50 -22.10 -25.87
CA ASN A 213 7.73 -22.12 -25.06
C ASN A 213 7.98 -20.80 -24.32
N VAL A 214 7.02 -20.37 -23.49
CA VAL A 214 7.06 -19.04 -22.86
C VAL A 214 6.85 -19.12 -21.36
N ARG A 215 7.74 -18.58 -20.53
CA ARG A 215 7.55 -18.69 -19.07
C ARG A 215 6.37 -17.84 -18.59
N LEU A 216 6.30 -16.59 -19.03
CA LEU A 216 5.27 -15.62 -18.68
C LEU A 216 4.68 -14.97 -19.94
N ALA A 217 3.36 -15.03 -20.11
CA ALA A 217 2.68 -14.35 -21.21
C ALA A 217 1.60 -13.41 -20.68
N THR A 218 1.64 -12.14 -21.08
CA THR A 218 0.61 -11.11 -20.83
C THR A 218 0.06 -10.69 -22.19
N VAL A 219 -1.19 -11.01 -22.48
CA VAL A 219 -1.78 -10.87 -23.81
C VAL A 219 -3.09 -10.10 -23.71
N GLU A 220 -3.09 -8.85 -24.16
CA GLU A 220 -4.28 -8.00 -24.27
C GLU A 220 -4.75 -7.97 -25.73
N LEU A 221 -5.90 -8.57 -26.00
CA LEU A 221 -6.41 -8.83 -27.35
C LEU A 221 -7.72 -8.08 -27.62
N PRO A 222 -7.93 -7.63 -28.87
CA PRO A 222 -9.14 -6.98 -29.31
C PRO A 222 -10.34 -7.95 -29.32
N PRO A 223 -11.59 -7.45 -29.46
CA PRO A 223 -12.78 -8.29 -29.59
C PRO A 223 -12.81 -9.15 -30.86
N THR A 224 -11.96 -8.86 -31.85
CA THR A 224 -11.93 -9.54 -33.14
C THR A 224 -11.05 -10.79 -33.16
N THR A 225 -10.35 -11.11 -32.07
CA THR A 225 -9.50 -12.29 -31.99
C THR A 225 -10.32 -13.57 -31.96
N THR A 226 -10.13 -14.44 -32.94
CA THR A 226 -10.88 -15.68 -33.10
C THR A 226 -10.18 -16.88 -32.49
N SER A 227 -8.84 -16.84 -32.36
CA SER A 227 -8.08 -17.96 -31.80
C SER A 227 -6.85 -17.51 -31.00
N LEU A 228 -6.63 -18.19 -29.86
CA LEU A 228 -5.46 -18.02 -29.02
C LEU A 228 -4.91 -19.40 -28.62
N SER A 229 -3.67 -19.66 -28.99
CA SER A 229 -3.03 -20.97 -28.80
C SER A 229 -1.75 -20.87 -27.97
N PHE A 230 -1.72 -21.61 -26.87
CA PHE A 230 -0.54 -21.85 -26.04
C PHE A 230 -0.17 -23.34 -26.06
N PRO A 231 0.43 -23.86 -27.15
CA PRO A 231 0.51 -25.30 -27.41
C PRO A 231 1.28 -26.08 -26.33
N THR A 232 2.39 -25.56 -25.79
CA THR A 232 3.12 -26.15 -24.65
C THR A 232 4.08 -25.13 -24.02
N GLY A 233 4.48 -25.41 -22.77
CA GLY A 233 5.61 -24.74 -22.11
C GLY A 233 5.28 -23.43 -21.41
N VAL A 234 4.00 -23.12 -21.19
CA VAL A 234 3.60 -21.86 -20.58
C VAL A 234 3.35 -21.99 -19.09
N THR A 235 4.17 -21.32 -18.27
CA THR A 235 4.06 -21.45 -16.81
C THR A 235 2.97 -20.55 -16.25
N SER A 236 2.92 -19.29 -16.68
CA SER A 236 1.95 -18.30 -16.23
C SER A 236 1.40 -17.48 -17.38
N VAL A 237 0.07 -17.38 -17.47
CA VAL A 237 -0.62 -16.59 -18.50
C VAL A 237 -1.52 -15.55 -17.86
N PHE A 238 -1.43 -14.31 -18.32
CA PHE A 238 -2.42 -13.27 -18.16
C PHE A 238 -3.04 -12.98 -19.53
N VAL A 239 -4.36 -13.16 -19.67
CA VAL A 239 -5.09 -12.83 -20.89
C VAL A 239 -6.16 -11.80 -20.56
N GLU A 240 -6.16 -10.68 -21.25
CA GLU A 240 -7.29 -9.75 -21.26
C GLU A 240 -7.87 -9.77 -22.67
N CYS A 241 -9.03 -10.40 -22.84
CA CYS A 241 -9.64 -10.58 -24.15
C CYS A 241 -11.11 -10.23 -24.10
N THR A 242 -11.52 -9.40 -25.05
CA THR A 242 -12.92 -8.99 -25.19
C THR A 242 -13.69 -9.81 -26.23
N ALA A 243 -13.06 -10.81 -26.86
CA ALA A 243 -13.64 -11.55 -27.96
C ALA A 243 -14.67 -12.60 -27.50
N PRO A 244 -15.83 -12.72 -28.17
CA PRO A 244 -16.74 -13.83 -27.99
C PRO A 244 -16.08 -15.17 -28.33
N GLY A 245 -16.34 -16.21 -27.54
CA GLY A 245 -16.03 -17.58 -27.96
C GLY A 245 -14.54 -17.89 -28.10
N LEU A 246 -13.66 -17.16 -27.41
CA LEU A 246 -12.23 -17.44 -27.37
C LEU A 246 -11.98 -18.90 -26.94
N ASP A 247 -11.36 -19.70 -27.82
CA ASP A 247 -10.93 -21.03 -27.44
C ASP A 247 -9.75 -20.94 -26.47
N ILE A 248 -9.99 -21.33 -25.22
CA ILE A 248 -9.00 -21.39 -24.16
C ILE A 248 -8.51 -22.83 -23.89
N SER A 249 -8.82 -23.78 -24.78
CA SER A 249 -8.40 -25.18 -24.66
C SER A 249 -6.90 -25.40 -24.57
N THR A 250 -6.12 -24.43 -25.05
CA THR A 250 -4.66 -24.47 -25.06
C THR A 250 -4.04 -24.08 -23.72
N LEU A 251 -4.78 -23.37 -22.86
CA LEU A 251 -4.35 -23.02 -21.49
C LEU A 251 -4.33 -24.22 -20.53
N ARG A 252 -4.75 -25.41 -20.99
CA ARG A 252 -4.78 -26.63 -20.18
C ARG A 252 -3.42 -27.05 -19.61
N SER A 253 -2.34 -26.61 -20.24
CA SER A 253 -0.97 -26.91 -19.78
C SER A 253 -0.41 -25.86 -18.81
N ALA A 254 -1.13 -24.75 -18.58
CA ALA A 254 -0.62 -23.65 -17.77
C ALA A 254 -0.61 -23.99 -16.28
N ALA A 255 0.48 -23.68 -15.60
CA ALA A 255 0.53 -23.80 -14.14
C ALA A 255 -0.29 -22.69 -13.46
N SER A 256 -0.33 -21.49 -14.04
CA SER A 256 -1.18 -20.38 -13.58
C SER A 256 -1.83 -19.63 -14.74
N ALA A 257 -3.08 -19.22 -14.57
CA ALA A 257 -3.85 -18.47 -15.56
C ALA A 257 -4.64 -17.34 -14.87
N ASN A 258 -4.56 -16.13 -15.41
CA ASN A 258 -5.34 -14.96 -15.00
C ASN A 258 -6.07 -14.42 -16.23
N LEU A 259 -7.37 -14.64 -16.31
CA LEU A 259 -8.17 -14.33 -17.50
C LEU A 259 -9.18 -13.23 -17.17
N ARG A 260 -9.12 -12.14 -17.92
CA ARG A 260 -10.13 -11.09 -17.98
C ARG A 260 -10.94 -11.26 -19.25
N LEU A 261 -12.15 -11.77 -19.12
CA LEU A 261 -13.04 -12.11 -20.23
C LEU A 261 -14.24 -11.17 -20.20
N SER A 262 -14.63 -10.60 -21.34
CA SER A 262 -15.83 -9.75 -21.40
C SER A 262 -17.12 -10.53 -21.66
N GLN A 263 -17.03 -11.72 -22.26
CA GLN A 263 -18.18 -12.51 -22.75
C GLN A 263 -18.23 -13.92 -22.18
N THR A 264 -19.24 -14.70 -22.59
CA THR A 264 -19.35 -16.11 -22.25
C THR A 264 -18.20 -16.92 -22.82
N THR A 265 -17.48 -17.67 -21.99
CA THR A 265 -16.40 -18.57 -22.43
C THR A 265 -16.47 -19.87 -21.62
N ASP A 266 -16.33 -21.01 -22.30
CA ASP A 266 -16.23 -22.30 -21.62
C ASP A 266 -14.89 -22.43 -20.90
N VAL A 267 -14.94 -22.53 -19.58
CA VAL A 267 -13.76 -22.71 -18.71
C VAL A 267 -13.46 -24.16 -18.39
N SER A 268 -14.21 -25.12 -18.93
CA SER A 268 -13.93 -26.54 -18.77
C SER A 268 -12.46 -26.91 -19.05
N PRO A 269 -11.73 -26.28 -20.00
CA PRO A 269 -10.32 -26.61 -20.21
C PRO A 269 -9.40 -26.18 -19.08
N LEU A 270 -9.79 -25.17 -18.29
CA LEU A 270 -9.01 -24.67 -17.15
C LEU A 270 -9.05 -25.60 -15.95
N SER A 271 -9.86 -26.66 -16.00
CA SER A 271 -9.89 -27.71 -14.96
C SER A 271 -8.53 -28.35 -14.73
N SER A 272 -7.62 -28.32 -15.71
CA SER A 272 -6.26 -28.87 -15.63
C SER A 272 -5.23 -27.91 -15.01
N VAL A 273 -5.57 -26.63 -14.81
CA VAL A 273 -4.69 -25.65 -14.16
C VAL A 273 -4.59 -25.98 -12.67
N THR A 274 -3.37 -26.22 -12.16
CA THR A 274 -3.15 -26.70 -10.78
C THR A 274 -2.60 -25.65 -9.81
N GLY A 275 -1.96 -24.58 -10.31
CA GLY A 275 -1.36 -23.53 -9.48
C GLY A 275 -2.37 -22.45 -9.09
N SER A 276 -2.33 -21.30 -9.78
CA SER A 276 -3.20 -20.16 -9.52
C SER A 276 -4.13 -19.89 -10.69
N LEU A 277 -5.43 -19.83 -10.45
CA LEU A 277 -6.45 -19.50 -11.44
C LEU A 277 -7.23 -18.27 -10.99
N ALA A 278 -7.13 -17.19 -11.75
CA ALA A 278 -7.94 -15.99 -11.58
C ALA A 278 -8.82 -15.79 -12.81
N LEU A 279 -10.12 -15.63 -12.61
CA LEU A 279 -11.09 -15.30 -13.65
C LEU A 279 -11.76 -14.00 -13.27
N GLN A 280 -11.79 -13.04 -14.19
CA GLN A 280 -12.44 -11.76 -14.02
C GLN A 280 -13.36 -11.49 -15.20
N GLY A 281 -14.64 -11.22 -14.91
CA GLY A 281 -15.64 -11.04 -15.94
C GLY A 281 -16.01 -12.35 -16.64
N GLY A 282 -16.85 -12.23 -17.66
CA GLY A 282 -17.26 -13.32 -18.52
C GLY A 282 -18.23 -14.27 -17.86
N ALA A 283 -18.98 -14.95 -18.71
CA ALA A 283 -20.02 -15.85 -18.28
C ALA A 283 -19.59 -17.31 -18.53
N LEU A 284 -19.54 -18.12 -17.47
CA LEU A 284 -19.43 -19.56 -17.67
C LEU A 284 -20.67 -20.05 -18.41
N PRO A 285 -20.55 -21.05 -19.31
CA PRO A 285 -21.72 -21.76 -19.79
C PRO A 285 -22.55 -22.22 -18.58
N ALA A 286 -23.87 -22.32 -18.76
CA ALA A 286 -24.81 -22.72 -17.71
C ALA A 286 -24.66 -24.20 -17.32
N ALA A 287 -23.43 -24.70 -17.24
CA ALA A 287 -23.08 -25.94 -16.59
C ALA A 287 -23.57 -25.86 -15.15
N THR A 288 -24.27 -26.92 -14.75
CA THR A 288 -24.76 -27.14 -13.39
C THR A 288 -23.61 -27.29 -12.39
N GLU A 289 -22.42 -27.68 -12.86
CA GLU A 289 -21.25 -27.93 -12.03
C GLU A 289 -19.96 -27.58 -12.78
N VAL A 290 -19.02 -26.90 -12.10
CA VAL A 290 -17.72 -26.50 -12.64
C VAL A 290 -16.64 -27.00 -11.69
N THR A 291 -15.72 -27.82 -12.21
CA THR A 291 -14.58 -28.34 -11.44
C THR A 291 -13.29 -27.60 -11.81
N LEU A 292 -12.61 -26.99 -10.83
CA LEU A 292 -11.33 -26.30 -11.02
C LEU A 292 -10.28 -26.90 -10.06
N ASN A 293 -9.21 -27.48 -10.60
CA ASN A 293 -8.20 -28.18 -9.79
C ASN A 293 -7.07 -27.27 -9.25
N ALA A 294 -7.21 -25.94 -9.35
CA ALA A 294 -6.20 -24.99 -8.93
C ALA A 294 -6.09 -24.87 -7.40
N ARG A 295 -4.87 -24.65 -6.88
CA ARG A 295 -4.62 -24.43 -5.44
C ARG A 295 -5.10 -23.07 -4.95
N ARG A 296 -5.06 -22.04 -5.81
CA ARG A 296 -5.59 -20.70 -5.55
C ARG A 296 -6.59 -20.35 -6.63
N VAL A 297 -7.83 -20.06 -6.24
CA VAL A 297 -8.93 -19.73 -7.15
C VAL A 297 -9.47 -18.36 -6.80
N THR A 298 -9.50 -17.45 -7.77
CA THR A 298 -10.06 -16.10 -7.63
C THR A 298 -11.09 -15.88 -8.73
N LEU A 299 -12.37 -15.69 -8.38
CA LEU A 299 -13.44 -15.37 -9.33
C LEU A 299 -13.94 -13.95 -9.05
N LEU A 300 -13.80 -13.02 -9.99
CA LEU A 300 -14.16 -11.61 -9.85
C LEU A 300 -15.21 -11.23 -10.89
N ASN A 301 -16.40 -10.80 -10.47
CA ASN A 301 -17.47 -10.40 -11.39
C ASN A 301 -17.83 -11.51 -12.39
N CYS A 302 -18.00 -12.75 -11.91
CA CYS A 302 -18.37 -13.90 -12.73
C CYS A 302 -19.83 -14.32 -12.44
N PRO A 303 -20.84 -13.51 -12.82
CA PRO A 303 -22.25 -13.74 -12.45
C PRO A 303 -22.89 -14.94 -13.15
N ALA A 304 -22.24 -15.55 -14.15
CA ALA A 304 -22.80 -16.73 -14.81
C ALA A 304 -22.32 -18.06 -14.22
N VAL A 305 -21.39 -18.05 -13.26
CA VAL A 305 -21.09 -19.24 -12.45
C VAL A 305 -22.32 -19.51 -11.58
N LYS A 306 -23.38 -20.15 -12.09
CA LYS A 306 -24.66 -20.35 -11.36
C LYS A 306 -24.77 -21.72 -10.68
N GLY A 307 -23.84 -22.63 -10.96
CA GLY A 307 -23.84 -24.01 -10.48
C GLY A 307 -23.05 -24.25 -9.20
N ALA A 308 -22.73 -25.51 -8.94
CA ALA A 308 -21.80 -25.96 -7.92
C ALA A 308 -20.35 -25.76 -8.40
N LEU A 309 -19.49 -25.20 -7.55
CA LEU A 309 -18.06 -25.02 -7.81
C LEU A 309 -17.27 -26.04 -7.02
N VAL A 310 -16.67 -27.01 -7.71
CA VAL A 310 -15.89 -28.10 -7.10
C VAL A 310 -14.41 -27.78 -7.20
N LEU A 311 -13.78 -27.58 -6.04
CA LEU A 311 -12.40 -27.12 -5.88
C LEU A 311 -11.59 -28.12 -5.06
N PRO A 312 -11.28 -29.32 -5.60
CA PRO A 312 -10.74 -30.43 -4.81
C PRO A 312 -9.35 -30.15 -4.22
N ASN A 313 -8.56 -29.27 -4.85
CA ASN A 313 -7.19 -28.94 -4.44
C ASN A 313 -7.03 -27.52 -3.87
N ALA A 314 -8.11 -26.73 -3.81
CA ALA A 314 -8.00 -25.35 -3.40
C ALA A 314 -7.64 -25.22 -1.91
N THR A 315 -6.69 -24.33 -1.64
CA THR A 315 -6.29 -23.88 -0.30
C THR A 315 -6.65 -22.42 -0.08
N HIS A 316 -6.85 -21.66 -1.17
CA HIS A 316 -7.23 -20.26 -1.16
C HIS A 316 -8.33 -20.03 -2.18
N VAL A 317 -9.47 -19.49 -1.73
CA VAL A 317 -10.63 -19.21 -2.58
C VAL A 317 -11.07 -17.78 -2.33
N GLU A 318 -11.11 -16.97 -3.39
CA GLU A 318 -11.64 -15.61 -3.35
C GLU A 318 -12.74 -15.47 -4.41
N LEU A 319 -13.94 -15.15 -3.96
CA LEU A 319 -15.10 -14.98 -4.83
C LEU A 319 -15.65 -13.57 -4.63
N ARG A 320 -15.76 -12.82 -5.71
CA ARG A 320 -16.33 -11.48 -5.72
C ARG A 320 -17.41 -11.37 -6.78
N ASN A 321 -18.62 -10.93 -6.40
CA ASN A 321 -19.75 -10.75 -7.33
C ASN A 321 -20.00 -11.96 -8.23
N HIS A 322 -20.09 -13.13 -7.61
CA HIS A 322 -20.35 -14.41 -8.29
C HIS A 322 -21.80 -14.86 -8.06
N ALA A 323 -22.32 -15.76 -8.89
CA ALA A 323 -23.66 -16.35 -8.71
C ALA A 323 -23.62 -17.82 -8.25
N CYS A 324 -22.46 -18.29 -7.81
CA CYS A 324 -22.25 -19.72 -7.50
C CYS A 324 -23.20 -20.15 -6.39
N ARG A 325 -23.86 -21.30 -6.55
CA ARG A 325 -24.85 -21.81 -5.58
C ARG A 325 -24.22 -22.61 -4.45
N SER A 326 -23.12 -23.29 -4.69
CA SER A 326 -22.44 -24.11 -3.66
C SER A 326 -20.97 -24.25 -3.99
N ILE A 327 -20.14 -24.36 -2.96
CA ILE A 327 -18.70 -24.54 -3.11
C ILE A 327 -18.32 -25.82 -2.36
N THR A 328 -17.66 -26.73 -3.06
CA THR A 328 -17.18 -28.00 -2.48
C THR A 328 -15.66 -28.04 -2.54
N CYS A 329 -15.01 -28.09 -1.38
CA CYS A 329 -13.56 -28.23 -1.27
C CYS A 329 -13.24 -29.52 -0.50
N LYS A 330 -12.23 -30.30 -0.92
CA LYS A 330 -11.85 -31.55 -0.23
C LYS A 330 -10.77 -31.37 0.85
N ARG A 331 -10.00 -30.28 0.80
CA ARG A 331 -8.84 -30.02 1.66
C ARG A 331 -9.12 -28.88 2.65
N HIS A 332 -8.34 -28.82 3.73
CA HIS A 332 -8.32 -27.67 4.63
C HIS A 332 -8.07 -26.38 3.84
N LEU A 333 -9.02 -25.45 3.92
CA LEU A 333 -8.90 -24.13 3.31
C LEU A 333 -8.12 -23.22 4.24
N ASN A 334 -7.05 -22.59 3.76
CA ASN A 334 -6.36 -21.57 4.55
C ASN A 334 -7.17 -20.28 4.53
N VAL A 335 -7.71 -19.91 3.36
CA VAL A 335 -8.44 -18.66 3.18
C VAL A 335 -9.67 -18.88 2.30
N LEU A 336 -10.83 -18.48 2.81
CA LEU A 336 -12.05 -18.29 2.03
C LEU A 336 -12.48 -16.82 2.12
N ARG A 337 -12.50 -16.11 0.99
CA ARG A 337 -13.02 -14.75 0.91
C ARG A 337 -14.21 -14.71 -0.03
N VAL A 338 -15.34 -14.20 0.44
CA VAL A 338 -16.56 -14.04 -0.35
C VAL A 338 -17.04 -12.60 -0.22
N THR A 339 -17.03 -11.86 -1.32
CA THR A 339 -17.37 -10.44 -1.35
C THR A 339 -18.51 -10.17 -2.35
N TYR A 340 -19.51 -9.41 -1.93
CA TYR A 340 -20.56 -8.88 -2.79
C TYR A 340 -20.53 -7.36 -2.71
N ASP A 341 -20.31 -6.73 -3.86
CA ASP A 341 -20.44 -5.28 -4.02
C ASP A 341 -21.93 -4.91 -4.12
N GLU A 342 -22.31 -3.87 -3.39
CA GLU A 342 -23.70 -3.50 -3.09
C GLU A 342 -24.55 -3.13 -4.31
N PHE A 343 -23.92 -2.83 -5.44
CA PHE A 343 -24.59 -2.16 -6.56
C PHE A 343 -24.98 -3.06 -7.72
N LEU A 344 -24.44 -4.28 -7.81
CA LEU A 344 -24.46 -5.00 -9.08
C LEU A 344 -25.36 -6.23 -9.10
N TYR A 345 -25.64 -6.88 -7.97
CA TYR A 345 -26.32 -8.17 -8.01
C TYR A 345 -26.97 -8.53 -6.67
N ASN A 346 -28.17 -9.12 -6.72
CA ASN A 346 -28.94 -9.59 -5.57
C ASN A 346 -29.06 -11.14 -5.59
N PRO A 347 -27.95 -11.91 -5.66
CA PRO A 347 -28.03 -13.35 -5.74
C PRO A 347 -28.40 -13.91 -4.35
N PRO A 348 -29.18 -15.00 -4.28
CA PRO A 348 -29.24 -15.77 -3.04
C PRO A 348 -27.82 -16.13 -2.62
N LEU A 349 -27.51 -16.05 -1.32
CA LEU A 349 -26.25 -16.56 -0.79
C LEU A 349 -26.04 -17.97 -1.37
N PRO A 350 -24.81 -18.32 -1.78
CA PRO A 350 -24.50 -19.70 -2.07
C PRO A 350 -24.95 -20.48 -0.84
N VAL A 351 -25.70 -21.56 -1.03
CA VAL A 351 -25.87 -22.57 0.01
C VAL A 351 -24.47 -23.17 0.21
N VAL A 352 -23.67 -22.49 1.03
CA VAL A 352 -22.29 -22.85 1.40
C VAL A 352 -22.29 -24.09 2.34
N VAL A 353 -23.46 -24.57 2.72
CA VAL A 353 -23.66 -25.38 3.92
C VAL A 353 -24.29 -26.69 3.50
N PRO A 354 -23.48 -27.75 3.38
CA PRO A 354 -23.06 -28.40 4.62
C PRO A 354 -21.60 -28.87 4.72
N VAL A 355 -20.72 -28.64 3.73
CA VAL A 355 -19.39 -29.29 3.71
C VAL A 355 -18.27 -28.31 3.34
N LEU A 356 -18.17 -27.18 4.04
CA LEU A 356 -16.89 -26.49 4.06
C LEU A 356 -15.95 -27.27 4.99
N PRO A 357 -14.84 -27.85 4.49
CA PRO A 357 -13.77 -28.32 5.35
C PRO A 357 -13.28 -27.15 6.20
N SER A 358 -12.82 -27.42 7.41
CA SER A 358 -12.37 -26.39 8.37
C SER A 358 -11.48 -25.36 7.68
N ALA A 359 -11.92 -24.10 7.66
CA ALA A 359 -11.15 -23.01 7.10
C ALA A 359 -10.38 -22.28 8.21
N GLU A 360 -9.11 -21.96 7.99
CA GLU A 360 -8.35 -21.18 8.98
C GLU A 360 -8.91 -19.75 9.08
N LYS A 361 -9.13 -19.12 7.93
CA LYS A 361 -9.65 -17.74 7.84
C LYS A 361 -10.79 -17.65 6.84
N VAL A 362 -11.93 -17.13 7.31
CA VAL A 362 -13.09 -16.85 6.46
C VAL A 362 -13.39 -15.35 6.50
N HIS A 363 -13.48 -14.71 5.35
CA HIS A 363 -13.90 -13.32 5.22
C HIS A 363 -15.14 -13.22 4.33
N LEU A 364 -16.28 -12.85 4.90
CA LEU A 364 -17.53 -12.63 4.21
C LEU A 364 -17.81 -11.12 4.17
N SER A 365 -18.05 -10.52 3.01
CA SER A 365 -18.28 -9.07 2.88
C SER A 365 -19.45 -8.74 1.95
N GLY A 366 -20.55 -8.16 2.44
CA GLY A 366 -21.68 -7.73 1.59
C GLY A 366 -23.03 -7.60 2.31
N HIS A 367 -23.98 -6.86 1.71
CA HIS A 367 -25.32 -6.61 2.28
C HIS A 367 -26.08 -7.89 2.63
N HIS A 368 -26.05 -8.89 1.75
CA HIS A 368 -26.98 -10.02 1.82
C HIS A 368 -26.57 -11.15 2.77
N PHE A 369 -25.36 -11.11 3.35
CA PHE A 369 -24.92 -12.10 4.33
C PHE A 369 -25.83 -12.16 5.56
N CYS A 370 -26.49 -11.06 5.91
CA CYS A 370 -27.43 -11.01 7.03
C CYS A 370 -28.60 -12.00 6.88
N ASN A 371 -28.95 -12.44 5.67
CA ASN A 371 -30.13 -13.27 5.47
C ASN A 371 -29.97 -14.72 5.89
N SER A 372 -28.74 -15.19 6.12
CA SER A 372 -28.50 -16.56 6.58
C SER A 372 -27.65 -16.64 7.83
N ALA A 373 -28.25 -16.23 8.96
CA ALA A 373 -27.67 -16.42 10.28
C ALA A 373 -27.32 -17.88 10.58
N LYS A 374 -28.10 -18.82 10.03
CA LYS A 374 -27.85 -20.26 10.18
C LYS A 374 -26.54 -20.66 9.49
N ASP A 375 -26.27 -20.12 8.29
CA ASP A 375 -25.08 -20.49 7.53
C ASP A 375 -23.82 -19.88 8.12
N ILE A 376 -23.87 -18.61 8.53
CA ILE A 376 -22.73 -17.97 9.22
C ILE A 376 -22.39 -18.73 10.49
N ALA A 377 -23.39 -19.16 11.27
CA ALA A 377 -23.16 -19.97 12.46
C ALA A 377 -22.55 -21.34 12.14
N ALA A 378 -22.95 -21.97 11.02
CA ALA A 378 -22.38 -23.24 10.58
C ALA A 378 -20.90 -23.07 10.18
N ILE A 379 -20.57 -21.99 9.46
CA ILE A 379 -19.19 -21.65 9.05
C ILE A 379 -18.31 -21.36 10.27
N ALA A 380 -18.82 -20.57 11.23
CA ALA A 380 -18.09 -20.22 12.44
C ALA A 380 -17.80 -21.44 13.34
N LYS A 381 -18.64 -22.47 13.31
CA LYS A 381 -18.40 -23.72 14.06
C LYS A 381 -17.21 -24.54 13.55
N THR A 382 -16.89 -24.43 12.26
CA THR A 382 -15.84 -25.23 11.61
C THR A 382 -14.56 -24.44 11.37
N SER A 383 -14.58 -23.11 11.54
CA SER A 383 -13.47 -22.22 11.18
C SER A 383 -12.84 -21.57 12.42
N THR A 384 -11.54 -21.29 12.38
CA THR A 384 -10.84 -20.69 13.53
C THR A 384 -11.05 -19.19 13.66
N ASP A 385 -11.10 -18.49 12.52
CA ASP A 385 -11.25 -17.03 12.43
C ASP A 385 -12.26 -16.68 11.33
N VAL A 386 -13.37 -16.06 11.71
CA VAL A 386 -14.43 -15.64 10.79
C VAL A 386 -14.63 -14.14 10.92
N CYS A 387 -14.38 -13.43 9.83
CA CYS A 387 -14.65 -12.02 9.66
C CYS A 387 -15.89 -11.85 8.77
N VAL A 388 -16.92 -11.16 9.27
CA VAL A 388 -18.13 -10.84 8.52
C VAL A 388 -18.28 -9.33 8.46
N ARG A 389 -18.17 -8.77 7.26
CA ARG A 389 -18.50 -7.38 6.93
C ARG A 389 -19.86 -7.34 6.25
N THR A 390 -20.83 -6.61 6.77
CA THR A 390 -22.16 -6.57 6.17
C THR A 390 -22.90 -5.30 6.55
N SER A 391 -23.89 -4.97 5.76
CA SER A 391 -24.67 -3.74 5.87
C SER A 391 -26.17 -4.03 6.03
N GLY A 392 -26.57 -5.31 6.09
CA GLY A 392 -27.95 -5.77 6.29
C GLY A 392 -28.29 -6.25 7.72
N ASP A 393 -29.55 -6.61 8.00
CA ASP A 393 -30.12 -6.74 9.35
C ASP A 393 -29.20 -7.41 10.41
N PRO A 394 -28.70 -6.63 11.39
CA PRO A 394 -27.74 -7.09 12.37
C PRO A 394 -28.35 -7.99 13.47
N ARG A 395 -29.68 -8.04 13.64
CA ARG A 395 -30.34 -9.03 14.55
C ARG A 395 -30.00 -10.45 14.14
N ARG A 396 -29.93 -10.69 12.83
CA ARG A 396 -29.63 -11.99 12.25
C ARG A 396 -28.17 -12.37 12.49
N LEU A 397 -27.23 -11.44 12.33
CA LEU A 397 -25.81 -11.67 12.63
C LEU A 397 -25.58 -12.02 14.09
N ALA A 398 -26.17 -11.25 14.99
CA ALA A 398 -26.01 -11.50 16.42
C ALA A 398 -26.63 -12.86 16.79
N SER A 399 -27.73 -13.27 16.15
CA SER A 399 -28.27 -14.64 16.28
C SER A 399 -27.33 -15.72 15.76
N ALA A 400 -26.58 -15.46 14.67
CA ALA A 400 -25.57 -16.37 14.14
C ALA A 400 -24.40 -16.54 15.13
N ALA A 401 -24.00 -15.41 15.70
CA ALA A 401 -22.88 -15.29 16.59
C ALA A 401 -23.10 -16.04 17.91
N ILE A 402 -24.29 -15.94 18.51
CA ILE A 402 -24.69 -16.77 19.67
C ILE A 402 -24.60 -18.27 19.36
N ARG A 403 -24.98 -18.66 18.15
CA ARG A 403 -25.05 -20.08 17.75
C ARG A 403 -23.68 -20.69 17.45
N ALA A 404 -22.68 -19.87 17.14
CA ALA A 404 -21.34 -20.35 16.80
C ALA A 404 -20.68 -21.11 17.95
N LYS A 405 -20.88 -20.65 19.21
CA LYS A 405 -20.33 -21.24 20.47
C LYS A 405 -18.81 -21.46 20.55
N LYS A 406 -18.08 -21.50 19.43
CA LYS A 406 -16.63 -21.68 19.27
C LYS A 406 -16.15 -20.87 18.05
N GLY A 407 -14.92 -20.37 18.10
CA GLY A 407 -14.27 -19.60 17.02
C GLY A 407 -14.26 -18.08 17.27
N ASN A 408 -13.25 -17.40 16.72
CA ASN A 408 -13.19 -15.94 16.76
C ASN A 408 -14.09 -15.39 15.66
N LEU A 409 -15.23 -14.79 16.03
CA LEU A 409 -16.13 -14.13 15.09
C LEU A 409 -15.97 -12.62 15.22
N HIS A 410 -15.44 -12.01 14.16
CA HIS A 410 -15.33 -10.57 14.00
C HIS A 410 -16.46 -10.07 13.11
N VAL A 411 -17.30 -9.16 13.61
CA VAL A 411 -18.42 -8.61 12.84
C VAL A 411 -18.19 -7.12 12.62
N PHE A 412 -18.11 -6.73 11.35
CA PHE A 412 -18.02 -5.35 10.88
C PHE A 412 -19.36 -4.98 10.25
N TYR A 413 -20.02 -3.94 10.75
CA TYR A 413 -21.31 -3.52 10.22
C TYR A 413 -21.24 -2.15 9.54
N GLU A 414 -21.84 -2.05 8.34
CA GLU A 414 -21.80 -0.85 7.49
C GLU A 414 -23.18 -0.42 6.96
N GLY A 415 -24.21 -0.29 7.81
CA GLY A 415 -25.56 0.09 7.37
C GLY A 415 -26.33 1.06 8.29
N PRO A 416 -27.57 1.45 7.91
CA PRO A 416 -28.53 2.12 8.79
C PRO A 416 -29.20 1.11 9.75
N TRP A 417 -29.39 1.47 11.03
CA TRP A 417 -29.66 0.52 12.14
C TRP A 417 -31.13 0.45 12.66
N GLU A 418 -32.14 0.77 11.87
CA GLU A 418 -33.55 0.86 12.36
C GLU A 418 -34.19 -0.47 12.80
N HIS A 419 -33.48 -1.59 12.65
CA HIS A 419 -34.01 -2.93 12.93
C HIS A 419 -33.20 -3.70 13.98
N PHE A 420 -32.70 -3.13 15.08
CA PHE A 420 -32.03 -3.91 16.15
C PHE A 420 -33.00 -4.40 17.25
N GLY A 421 -32.78 -5.60 17.77
CA GLY A 421 -33.59 -6.35 18.75
C GLY A 421 -32.63 -7.00 19.75
N VAL A 422 -33.02 -7.21 21.02
CA VAL A 422 -32.07 -7.62 22.08
C VAL A 422 -31.46 -8.97 21.74
N VAL A 423 -30.12 -9.04 21.64
CA VAL A 423 -29.41 -10.28 21.36
C VAL A 423 -28.42 -10.54 22.50
N LYS A 424 -28.43 -11.75 23.10
CA LYS A 424 -27.59 -12.14 24.25
C LYS A 424 -26.66 -13.31 23.87
N GLY A 425 -25.36 -13.24 24.14
CA GLY A 425 -24.49 -14.44 24.19
C GLY A 425 -23.28 -14.48 23.26
N LEU A 426 -22.58 -13.35 23.11
CA LEU A 426 -21.35 -13.28 22.33
C LEU A 426 -20.16 -13.00 23.27
N GLU A 427 -19.40 -14.03 23.61
CA GLU A 427 -18.15 -13.86 24.37
C GLU A 427 -16.98 -13.64 23.40
N GLY A 428 -16.24 -12.53 23.54
CA GLY A 428 -15.00 -12.27 22.79
C GLY A 428 -15.13 -11.42 21.52
N SER A 429 -16.29 -10.81 21.26
CA SER A 429 -16.50 -10.04 20.03
C SER A 429 -15.96 -8.61 20.10
N ARG A 430 -15.28 -8.19 19.02
CA ARG A 430 -15.01 -6.79 18.69
C ARG A 430 -16.12 -6.26 17.80
N LEU A 431 -16.68 -5.11 18.13
CA LEU A 431 -17.69 -4.46 17.32
C LEU A 431 -17.19 -3.10 16.82
N PHE A 432 -17.27 -2.91 15.49
CA PHE A 432 -17.04 -1.61 14.85
C PHE A 432 -18.37 -0.95 14.45
N VAL A 433 -18.64 0.27 14.93
CA VAL A 433 -19.93 0.97 14.69
C VAL A 433 -19.72 2.33 14.02
N PRO A 434 -20.13 2.51 12.74
CA PRO A 434 -20.11 3.81 12.08
C PRO A 434 -21.38 4.69 12.29
N ASN A 435 -21.12 5.92 12.77
CA ASN A 435 -21.64 7.23 12.34
C ASN A 435 -23.08 7.78 12.57
N SER A 436 -24.14 7.07 13.01
CA SER A 436 -25.37 7.85 13.37
C SER A 436 -26.35 7.23 14.34
N LYS A 437 -26.24 5.95 14.67
CA LYS A 437 -27.24 5.25 15.50
C LYS A 437 -26.65 4.41 16.63
N ALA A 438 -25.40 4.67 17.03
CA ALA A 438 -24.71 3.93 18.11
C ALA A 438 -25.45 3.97 19.46
N ARG A 439 -26.23 5.03 19.75
CA ARG A 439 -26.97 5.18 21.02
C ARG A 439 -27.91 4.02 21.33
N GLY A 440 -28.62 3.49 20.32
CA GLY A 440 -29.52 2.35 20.52
C GLY A 440 -28.76 1.04 20.73
N LEU A 441 -27.63 0.89 20.05
CA LEU A 441 -26.84 -0.33 20.05
C LEU A 441 -26.26 -0.64 21.43
N LEU A 442 -25.70 0.37 22.11
CA LEU A 442 -25.00 0.12 23.37
C LEU A 442 -25.93 -0.35 24.48
N LYS A 443 -27.20 0.08 24.46
CA LYS A 443 -28.24 -0.38 25.39
C LYS A 443 -28.63 -1.85 25.18
N MET A 444 -28.37 -2.40 24.01
CA MET A 444 -28.85 -3.73 23.59
C MET A 444 -27.78 -4.81 23.65
N ALA A 445 -26.53 -4.44 23.89
CA ALA A 445 -25.38 -5.35 23.89
C ALA A 445 -24.53 -5.22 25.18
N PRO A 446 -25.10 -5.49 26.36
CA PRO A 446 -24.41 -5.36 27.66
C PRO A 446 -23.25 -6.36 27.85
N TRP A 447 -23.12 -7.35 26.95
CA TRP A 447 -22.13 -8.43 26.99
C TRP A 447 -20.83 -8.12 26.23
N LEU A 448 -20.75 -7.00 25.52
CA LEU A 448 -19.56 -6.64 24.74
C LEU A 448 -18.35 -6.37 25.65
N LYS A 449 -17.21 -6.96 25.31
CA LYS A 449 -15.92 -6.75 26.03
C LYS A 449 -15.03 -5.72 25.34
N GLU A 450 -15.10 -5.61 24.02
CA GLU A 450 -14.30 -4.65 23.24
C GLU A 450 -15.17 -3.94 22.20
N VAL A 451 -15.17 -2.60 22.23
CA VAL A 451 -16.00 -1.78 21.34
C VAL A 451 -15.14 -0.70 20.70
N THR A 452 -15.24 -0.57 19.38
CA THR A 452 -14.68 0.55 18.63
C THR A 452 -15.80 1.28 17.91
N VAL A 453 -16.06 2.52 18.29
CA VAL A 453 -17.07 3.37 17.66
C VAL A 453 -16.37 4.52 16.94
N THR A 454 -16.69 4.71 15.67
CA THR A 454 -16.22 5.87 14.90
C THR A 454 -17.42 6.64 14.39
N TRP A 455 -17.49 7.93 14.68
CA TRP A 455 -18.62 8.75 14.28
C TRP A 455 -18.22 10.17 13.92
N SER A 456 -18.99 10.77 13.01
CA SER A 456 -18.85 12.14 12.53
C SER A 456 -20.09 13.01 12.81
N ARG A 457 -21.25 12.40 13.11
CA ARG A 457 -22.52 13.13 13.32
C ARG A 457 -23.16 12.93 14.70
N LEU A 458 -22.65 12.03 15.54
CA LEU A 458 -23.23 11.80 16.87
C LEU A 458 -22.76 12.86 17.86
N ARG A 459 -23.73 13.54 18.51
CA ARG A 459 -23.47 14.52 19.58
C ARG A 459 -23.16 13.87 20.92
N SER A 460 -23.69 12.68 21.19
CA SER A 460 -23.31 11.93 22.38
C SER A 460 -23.53 10.43 22.21
N ILE A 461 -22.80 9.66 22.99
CA ILE A 461 -22.91 8.20 23.12
C ILE A 461 -22.96 7.85 24.61
N ASP A 462 -23.86 6.94 24.99
CA ASP A 462 -24.03 6.51 26.39
C ASP A 462 -23.60 5.06 26.50
N VAL A 463 -22.49 4.82 27.20
CA VAL A 463 -21.90 3.49 27.42
C VAL A 463 -22.33 2.86 28.75
N SER A 464 -23.24 3.51 29.50
CA SER A 464 -23.61 3.06 30.85
C SER A 464 -24.23 1.66 30.93
N ALA A 465 -24.77 1.17 29.81
CA ALA A 465 -25.40 -0.14 29.72
C ALA A 465 -24.41 -1.29 29.45
N MET A 466 -23.09 -1.07 29.54
CA MET A 466 -22.06 -2.04 29.14
C MET A 466 -21.13 -2.45 30.28
N PRO A 467 -21.65 -3.12 31.34
CA PRO A 467 -20.88 -3.39 32.55
C PRO A 467 -19.66 -4.31 32.32
N LEU A 468 -19.66 -5.12 31.25
CA LEU A 468 -18.59 -6.07 30.94
C LEU A 468 -17.51 -5.52 29.99
N LEU A 469 -17.58 -4.22 29.65
CA LEU A 469 -16.67 -3.60 28.70
C LEU A 469 -15.26 -3.45 29.30
N ARG A 470 -14.27 -4.01 28.60
CA ARG A 470 -12.84 -3.96 28.95
C ARG A 470 -12.03 -3.01 28.08
N SER A 471 -12.42 -2.84 26.82
CA SER A 471 -11.75 -1.93 25.89
C SER A 471 -12.76 -1.07 25.15
N LEU A 472 -12.62 0.25 25.24
CA LEU A 472 -13.44 1.22 24.52
C LEU A 472 -12.56 2.13 23.67
N THR A 473 -12.80 2.13 22.36
CA THR A 473 -12.19 3.08 21.42
C THR A 473 -13.28 3.90 20.77
N CYS A 474 -13.20 5.22 20.90
CA CYS A 474 -14.19 6.15 20.40
C CYS A 474 -13.49 7.24 19.59
N LYS A 475 -13.82 7.36 18.31
CA LYS A 475 -13.33 8.43 17.45
C LYS A 475 -14.52 9.27 16.99
N GLY A 476 -14.66 10.46 17.55
CA GLY A 476 -15.79 11.34 17.34
C GLY A 476 -15.51 12.53 16.44
N SER A 477 -16.53 13.39 16.34
CA SER A 477 -16.38 14.78 15.90
C SER A 477 -16.19 15.68 17.12
N PRO A 478 -15.53 16.85 16.97
CA PRO A 478 -15.48 17.86 18.03
C PRO A 478 -16.86 18.07 18.65
N MET A 479 -16.92 18.20 19.98
CA MET A 479 -18.15 18.30 20.80
C MET A 479 -18.96 17.01 21.04
N ALA A 480 -18.56 15.86 20.49
CA ALA A 480 -19.25 14.62 20.81
C ALA A 480 -18.99 14.20 22.26
N LYS A 481 -20.03 13.91 23.04
CA LYS A 481 -19.91 13.49 24.45
C LYS A 481 -19.93 11.97 24.61
N VAL A 482 -19.12 11.42 25.52
CA VAL A 482 -19.23 10.01 25.96
C VAL A 482 -19.75 10.01 27.39
N GLN A 483 -20.97 9.51 27.60
CA GLN A 483 -21.63 9.46 28.90
C GLN A 483 -21.55 8.06 29.50
N GLY A 484 -21.53 7.96 30.83
CA GLY A 484 -21.59 6.68 31.54
C GLY A 484 -20.25 6.00 31.75
N LEU A 485 -19.11 6.67 31.48
CA LEU A 485 -17.77 6.13 31.70
C LEU A 485 -17.55 5.66 33.15
N ALA A 486 -18.10 6.39 34.13
CA ALA A 486 -18.00 6.06 35.55
C ALA A 486 -18.68 4.73 35.94
N THR A 487 -19.56 4.19 35.10
CA THR A 487 -20.24 2.91 35.37
C THR A 487 -19.41 1.69 34.92
N LEU A 488 -18.34 1.90 34.15
CA LEU A 488 -17.55 0.85 33.53
C LEU A 488 -16.41 0.37 34.45
N GLN A 489 -16.77 -0.31 35.54
CA GLN A 489 -15.83 -0.75 36.58
C GLN A 489 -14.77 -1.76 36.10
N HIS A 490 -15.00 -2.41 34.96
CA HIS A 490 -14.09 -3.41 34.38
C HIS A 490 -13.30 -2.88 33.18
N LEU A 491 -13.36 -1.58 32.91
CA LEU A 491 -12.65 -1.00 31.78
C LEU A 491 -11.14 -1.02 32.04
N GLU A 492 -10.42 -1.74 31.19
CA GLU A 492 -8.95 -1.83 31.24
C GLU A 492 -8.32 -0.76 30.36
N ARG A 493 -8.90 -0.52 29.17
CA ARG A 493 -8.36 0.38 28.14
C ARG A 493 -9.42 1.35 27.61
N LEU A 494 -9.10 2.63 27.60
CA LEU A 494 -9.93 3.71 27.05
C LEU A 494 -9.15 4.53 26.04
N HIS A 495 -9.63 4.62 24.81
CA HIS A 495 -9.05 5.48 23.77
C HIS A 495 -10.12 6.40 23.20
N LEU A 496 -10.02 7.70 23.46
CA LEU A 496 -10.94 8.72 22.95
C LEU A 496 -10.20 9.64 21.98
N THR A 497 -10.81 9.92 20.82
CA THR A 497 -10.27 10.86 19.84
C THR A 497 -11.33 11.86 19.42
N CYS A 498 -11.05 13.17 19.49
CA CYS A 498 -11.98 14.24 19.13
C CYS A 498 -13.32 14.16 19.90
N VAL A 499 -13.25 14.01 21.24
CA VAL A 499 -14.41 13.84 22.14
C VAL A 499 -14.42 14.94 23.20
N TYR A 500 -15.60 15.43 23.56
CA TYR A 500 -15.84 16.34 24.68
C TYR A 500 -16.18 15.57 25.96
N LEU A 501 -15.42 15.83 27.02
CA LEU A 501 -15.56 15.22 28.35
C LEU A 501 -16.33 16.16 29.27
N ASP A 502 -17.35 15.65 29.96
CA ASP A 502 -18.30 16.44 30.74
C ASP A 502 -18.18 16.14 32.25
N SER A 503 -17.01 16.43 32.81
CA SER A 503 -16.66 16.08 34.20
C SER A 503 -16.70 14.57 34.46
N ASP A 504 -16.37 13.78 33.43
CA ASP A 504 -16.43 12.32 33.48
C ASP A 504 -15.41 11.76 34.47
N THR A 505 -15.83 10.77 35.28
CA THR A 505 -14.89 10.00 36.10
C THR A 505 -14.46 8.75 35.33
N ILE A 506 -13.16 8.61 35.14
CA ILE A 506 -12.51 7.54 34.37
C ILE A 506 -11.72 6.68 35.35
N THR A 507 -12.12 5.43 35.48
CA THR A 507 -11.45 4.41 36.29
C THR A 507 -10.98 3.30 35.36
N CYS A 508 -9.83 3.48 34.71
CA CYS A 508 -9.23 2.44 33.87
C CYS A 508 -7.70 2.53 33.89
N LYS A 509 -7.04 1.39 33.62
CA LYS A 509 -5.58 1.27 33.71
C LYS A 509 -4.87 2.09 32.65
N GLU A 510 -5.35 2.04 31.41
CA GLU A 510 -4.76 2.75 30.27
C GLU A 510 -5.78 3.73 29.69
N VAL A 511 -5.43 5.01 29.68
CA VAL A 511 -6.25 6.10 29.14
C VAL A 511 -5.47 6.79 28.03
N THR A 512 -6.02 6.84 26.82
CA THR A 512 -5.51 7.69 25.75
C THR A 512 -6.57 8.69 25.34
N LEU A 513 -6.25 9.97 25.41
CA LEU A 513 -7.10 11.06 24.98
C LEU A 513 -6.39 11.82 23.88
N SER A 514 -7.00 11.90 22.70
CA SER A 514 -6.42 12.57 21.54
C SER A 514 -7.34 13.63 20.98
N ASP A 515 -6.89 14.88 20.92
CA ASP A 515 -7.69 16.01 20.45
C ASP A 515 -9.04 16.14 21.17
N CYS A 516 -9.07 15.79 22.46
CA CYS A 516 -10.27 15.88 23.30
C CYS A 516 -10.44 17.30 23.88
N ALA A 517 -11.63 17.61 24.39
CA ALA A 517 -11.94 18.87 25.06
C ALA A 517 -12.74 18.65 26.36
N GLY A 518 -12.84 19.66 27.23
CA GLY A 518 -13.73 19.65 28.40
C GLY A 518 -13.03 19.31 29.73
N SER A 519 -13.60 18.44 30.55
CA SER A 519 -13.00 18.07 31.83
C SER A 519 -13.25 16.62 32.23
N ALA A 520 -12.26 16.01 32.91
CA ALA A 520 -12.36 14.65 33.40
C ALA A 520 -11.59 14.46 34.72
N THR A 521 -12.05 13.52 35.53
CA THR A 521 -11.35 13.00 36.70
C THR A 521 -10.83 11.61 36.36
N VAL A 522 -9.52 11.38 36.44
CA VAL A 522 -8.90 10.08 36.18
C VAL A 522 -8.40 9.51 37.50
N ASN A 523 -8.89 8.32 37.86
CA ASN A 523 -8.56 7.64 39.11
C ASN A 523 -7.94 6.27 38.82
N ASP A 524 -6.90 5.93 39.58
CA ASP A 524 -6.29 4.60 39.63
C ASP A 524 -5.78 4.09 38.26
N ALA A 525 -5.20 4.99 37.46
CA ALA A 525 -4.64 4.67 36.14
C ALA A 525 -3.14 4.35 36.22
N ASP A 526 -2.71 3.33 35.47
CA ASP A 526 -1.30 3.02 35.29
C ASP A 526 -0.65 3.99 34.29
N GLU A 527 -1.35 4.31 33.20
CA GLU A 527 -0.85 5.17 32.14
C GLU A 527 -1.96 6.06 31.57
N VAL A 528 -1.67 7.35 31.47
CA VAL A 528 -2.54 8.36 30.87
C VAL A 528 -1.77 9.09 29.79
N ASP A 529 -2.15 8.87 28.54
CA ASP A 529 -1.57 9.52 27.36
C ASP A 529 -2.52 10.59 26.84
N VAL A 530 -2.06 11.83 26.78
CA VAL A 530 -2.82 12.95 26.24
C VAL A 530 -2.07 13.52 25.04
N VAL A 531 -2.64 13.31 23.86
CA VAL A 531 -2.04 13.67 22.57
C VAL A 531 -2.93 14.70 21.90
N GLU A 532 -2.58 15.99 22.04
CA GLU A 532 -3.45 17.09 21.59
C GLU A 532 -4.74 17.18 22.42
N GLY A 533 -5.18 18.39 22.74
CA GLY A 533 -6.44 18.58 23.46
C GLY A 533 -6.75 20.05 23.65
N GLU A 534 -7.97 20.46 23.30
CA GLU A 534 -8.45 21.83 23.40
C GLU A 534 -9.10 22.05 24.77
N GLY A 535 -8.36 22.69 25.68
CA GLY A 535 -8.91 23.11 26.98
C GLY A 535 -9.38 21.95 27.84
N VAL A 536 -8.70 20.80 27.78
CA VAL A 536 -9.01 19.67 28.68
C VAL A 536 -8.47 19.99 30.07
N SER A 537 -9.35 19.93 31.08
CA SER A 537 -8.95 20.05 32.48
C SER A 537 -9.07 18.72 33.22
N PHE A 538 -8.00 18.33 33.91
CA PHE A 538 -7.92 17.06 34.62
C PHE A 538 -7.90 17.24 36.13
N LYS A 539 -8.54 16.30 36.82
CA LYS A 539 -8.23 15.94 38.21
C LYS A 539 -7.65 14.53 38.21
N LEU A 540 -6.46 14.34 38.77
CA LEU A 540 -5.75 13.07 38.75
C LEU A 540 -5.60 12.53 40.17
N THR A 541 -5.98 11.28 40.39
CA THR A 541 -5.82 10.59 41.68
C THR A 541 -5.19 9.22 41.45
N ASN A 542 -4.12 8.89 42.17
CA ASN A 542 -3.44 7.58 42.09
C ASN A 542 -3.00 7.20 40.65
N VAL A 543 -2.44 8.14 39.90
CA VAL A 543 -1.98 7.91 38.52
C VAL A 543 -0.48 7.61 38.51
N LYS A 544 -0.05 6.45 37.99
CA LYS A 544 1.40 6.13 37.97
C LYS A 544 2.16 6.96 36.96
N ARG A 545 1.63 7.12 35.74
CA ARG A 545 2.26 7.91 34.68
C ARG A 545 1.25 8.71 33.88
N LEU A 546 1.55 9.99 33.66
CA LEU A 546 0.90 10.88 32.70
C LEU A 546 1.92 11.27 31.64
N HIS A 547 1.63 11.05 30.36
CA HIS A 547 2.39 11.57 29.23
C HIS A 547 1.54 12.55 28.43
N TYR A 548 2.02 13.77 28.28
CA TYR A 548 1.40 14.77 27.43
C TYR A 548 2.33 15.14 26.27
N LYS A 549 1.80 15.05 25.05
CA LYS A 549 2.53 15.38 23.83
C LYS A 549 1.80 16.47 23.03
N ALA A 550 2.43 17.63 22.90
CA ALA A 550 1.97 18.67 21.99
C ALA A 550 2.50 18.42 20.56
N LYS A 551 1.64 18.54 19.54
CA LYS A 551 2.11 18.66 18.14
C LYS A 551 2.50 20.11 17.85
N LYS A 552 3.37 20.31 16.86
CA LYS A 552 3.85 21.62 16.33
C LYS A 552 2.75 22.48 15.68
N SER A 553 1.49 22.30 16.06
CA SER A 553 0.38 23.15 15.65
C SER A 553 0.61 24.58 16.15
N LYS A 554 0.28 25.58 15.33
CA LYS A 554 0.42 27.02 15.68
C LYS A 554 -0.48 27.44 16.85
N PHE A 555 -1.44 26.61 17.23
CA PHE A 555 -2.30 26.84 18.38
C PHE A 555 -1.82 25.97 19.55
N CYS A 556 -1.13 26.60 20.51
CA CYS A 556 -0.74 25.95 21.76
C CYS A 556 -1.98 25.81 22.66
N TRP A 557 -2.66 24.68 22.53
CA TRP A 557 -3.79 24.34 23.40
C TRP A 557 -3.29 23.90 24.77
N ARG A 558 -3.93 24.38 25.84
CA ARG A 558 -3.53 24.11 27.23
C ARG A 558 -4.32 22.94 27.80
N VAL A 559 -3.60 21.93 28.29
CA VAL A 559 -4.14 20.93 29.21
C VAL A 559 -3.92 21.44 30.63
N ASP A 560 -4.99 21.62 31.39
CA ASP A 560 -4.92 22.17 32.75
C ASP A 560 -5.07 21.07 33.80
N ILE A 561 -4.06 20.88 34.65
CA ILE A 561 -4.15 19.94 35.77
C ILE A 561 -4.64 20.73 36.99
N LYS A 562 -5.93 20.62 37.28
CA LYS A 562 -6.58 21.35 38.38
C LYS A 562 -6.13 20.83 39.75
N SER A 563 -5.93 19.52 39.85
CA SER A 563 -5.40 18.86 41.03
C SER A 563 -4.76 17.53 40.64
N ALA A 564 -3.64 17.21 41.29
CA ALA A 564 -2.98 15.92 41.18
C ALA A 564 -2.70 15.42 42.60
N THR A 565 -3.14 14.21 42.93
CA THR A 565 -2.91 13.57 44.22
C THR A 565 -2.34 12.18 43.99
N ASN A 566 -1.20 11.88 44.61
CA ASN A 566 -0.47 10.62 44.46
C ASN A 566 -0.18 10.27 42.99
N VAL A 567 0.49 11.20 42.28
CA VAL A 567 0.87 10.99 40.87
C VAL A 567 2.35 10.65 40.78
N GLY A 568 2.69 9.52 40.16
CA GLY A 568 4.07 9.05 40.05
C GLY A 568 4.91 9.94 39.14
N THR A 569 4.71 9.83 37.82
CA THR A 569 5.47 10.59 36.83
C THR A 569 4.56 11.40 35.93
N VAL A 570 4.86 12.68 35.73
CA VAL A 570 4.25 13.54 34.71
C VAL A 570 5.32 13.88 33.68
N GLU A 571 5.09 13.51 32.42
CA GLU A 571 5.96 13.82 31.30
C GLU A 571 5.28 14.79 30.34
N TYR A 572 5.91 15.94 30.08
CA TYR A 572 5.53 16.88 29.04
C TYR A 572 6.53 16.84 27.89
N GLU A 573 6.06 16.68 26.66
CA GLU A 573 6.87 16.68 25.44
C GLU A 573 6.45 17.82 24.51
N SER A 574 7.42 18.66 24.11
CA SER A 574 7.27 19.75 23.14
C SER A 574 6.23 20.81 23.50
N VAL A 575 6.05 21.06 24.80
CA VAL A 575 5.03 21.98 25.34
C VAL A 575 5.60 23.37 25.59
N VAL A 576 4.85 24.41 25.23
CA VAL A 576 5.14 25.79 25.62
C VAL A 576 4.45 26.08 26.95
N ASP A 577 5.25 26.36 27.96
CA ASP A 577 4.84 26.77 29.31
C ASP A 577 3.87 25.77 29.97
N PRO A 578 4.34 24.54 30.26
CA PRO A 578 3.50 23.51 30.88
C PRO A 578 2.90 24.02 32.20
N PRO A 579 1.61 23.73 32.48
CA PRO A 579 0.95 24.19 33.70
C PRO A 579 1.39 23.35 34.88
N ILE A 580 2.36 23.86 35.62
CA ILE A 580 2.97 23.20 36.79
C ILE A 580 2.28 23.62 38.10
N ALA A 581 1.26 24.49 38.03
CA ALA A 581 0.49 24.83 39.21
C ALA A 581 -0.25 23.58 39.73
N ASN A 582 -0.29 23.39 41.06
CA ASN A 582 -0.99 22.27 41.72
C ASN A 582 -0.35 20.87 41.55
N MET A 583 0.98 20.78 41.39
CA MET A 583 1.71 19.51 41.25
C MET A 583 2.42 19.04 42.53
N GLN A 584 2.02 19.53 43.71
CA GLN A 584 2.71 19.25 44.98
C GLN A 584 2.83 17.75 45.31
N ASP A 585 1.86 16.94 44.88
CA ASP A 585 1.86 15.48 45.08
C ASP A 585 2.42 14.69 43.88
N VAL A 586 3.09 15.35 42.93
CA VAL A 586 3.78 14.69 41.82
C VAL A 586 5.19 14.29 42.24
N GLN A 587 5.51 13.00 42.15
CA GLN A 587 6.83 12.48 42.55
C GLN A 587 7.92 12.86 41.54
N HIS A 588 7.63 12.81 40.24
CA HIS A 588 8.61 13.09 39.19
C HIS A 588 8.00 13.83 37.99
N LEU A 589 8.53 15.01 37.68
CA LEU A 589 8.19 15.80 36.49
C LEU A 589 9.30 15.66 35.44
N VAL A 590 8.96 15.28 34.22
CA VAL A 590 9.90 15.15 33.09
C VAL A 590 9.48 16.13 31.99
N LEU A 591 10.36 17.06 31.63
CA LEU A 591 10.12 18.05 30.57
C LEU A 591 11.07 17.77 29.41
N LYS A 592 10.53 17.42 28.24
CA LYS A 592 11.30 17.09 27.02
C LYS A 592 10.99 18.07 25.91
N GLY A 593 11.97 18.88 25.48
CA GLY A 593 11.79 19.83 24.39
C GLY A 593 10.81 20.96 24.68
N CYS A 594 10.53 21.25 25.95
CA CYS A 594 9.60 22.29 26.37
C CYS A 594 10.23 23.69 26.32
N ALA A 595 9.41 24.71 26.03
CA ALA A 595 9.78 26.12 26.16
C ALA A 595 9.21 26.68 27.48
N LEU A 596 10.06 27.11 28.41
CA LEU A 596 9.67 27.43 29.79
C LEU A 596 9.75 28.94 30.06
N THR A 597 8.77 29.49 30.77
CA THR A 597 8.85 30.86 31.34
C THR A 597 9.47 30.88 32.73
N LYS A 598 9.21 29.83 33.51
CA LYS A 598 9.66 29.68 34.89
C LYS A 598 11.11 29.19 34.95
N THR A 599 11.81 29.58 36.01
CA THR A 599 13.14 29.07 36.32
C THR A 599 13.07 27.62 36.83
N VAL A 600 14.18 26.89 36.74
CA VAL A 600 14.27 25.51 37.26
C VAL A 600 13.97 25.46 38.77
N ALA A 601 14.39 26.50 39.52
CA ALA A 601 14.13 26.60 40.96
C ALA A 601 12.64 26.75 41.28
N GLU A 602 11.92 27.58 40.53
CA GLU A 602 10.46 27.75 40.69
C GLU A 602 9.70 26.46 40.37
N ILE A 603 10.17 25.69 39.38
CA ILE A 603 9.59 24.40 39.02
C ILE A 603 9.87 23.37 40.11
N ALA A 604 11.12 23.28 40.56
CA ALA A 604 11.54 22.34 41.61
C ALA A 604 10.88 22.61 42.97
N ALA A 605 10.39 23.83 43.21
CA ALA A 605 9.61 24.14 44.41
C ALA A 605 8.20 23.52 44.41
N GLN A 606 7.71 23.04 43.26
CA GLN A 606 6.36 22.51 43.09
C GLN A 606 6.29 20.98 43.00
N VAL A 607 7.42 20.29 42.82
CA VAL A 607 7.47 18.84 42.59
C VAL A 607 8.67 18.21 43.30
N GLN A 608 8.58 16.94 43.70
CA GLN A 608 9.66 16.28 44.45
C GLN A 608 10.94 16.11 43.62
N GLN A 609 10.79 15.80 42.34
CA GLN A 609 11.90 15.65 41.39
C GLN A 609 11.51 16.21 40.02
N VAL A 610 12.42 16.95 39.39
CA VAL A 610 12.26 17.45 38.01
C VAL A 610 13.44 17.03 37.14
N THR A 611 13.16 16.56 35.92
CA THR A 611 14.15 16.24 34.89
C THR A 611 13.89 17.08 33.65
N LEU A 612 14.93 17.76 33.16
CA LEU A 612 14.86 18.58 31.94
C LEU A 612 15.69 17.93 30.83
N HIS A 613 15.11 17.82 29.64
CA HIS A 613 15.78 17.32 28.45
C HIS A 613 15.52 18.22 27.24
N LYS A 614 16.53 18.96 26.80
CA LYS A 614 16.48 19.85 25.62
C LYS A 614 15.42 20.95 25.73
N CYS A 615 15.20 21.49 26.92
CA CYS A 615 14.28 22.61 27.14
C CYS A 615 14.94 23.97 26.80
N THR A 616 14.14 24.95 26.43
CA THR A 616 14.60 26.33 26.13
C THR A 616 13.83 27.34 26.97
N ALA A 617 14.42 28.51 27.24
CA ALA A 617 13.68 29.64 27.81
C ALA A 617 12.77 30.26 26.73
N LYS A 618 11.55 30.69 27.10
CA LYS A 618 10.55 31.20 26.14
C LYS A 618 11.00 32.50 25.43
N ASP A 619 11.76 33.35 26.09
CA ASP A 619 12.18 34.67 25.58
C ASP A 619 13.35 34.61 24.58
N GLY A 620 13.51 33.49 23.88
CA GLY A 620 14.66 33.25 22.99
C GLY A 620 15.98 33.03 23.74
N GLY A 621 15.91 32.83 25.06
CA GLY A 621 17.06 32.64 25.93
C GLY A 621 17.75 31.28 25.73
N ALA A 622 18.99 31.23 26.22
CA ALA A 622 19.89 30.07 26.19
C ALA A 622 19.20 28.75 26.55
N ALA A 623 19.77 27.64 26.07
CA ALA A 623 19.31 26.29 26.44
C ALA A 623 19.28 26.15 27.97
N MET A 624 18.17 25.62 28.50
CA MET A 624 18.10 25.25 29.91
C MET A 624 19.10 24.11 30.17
N PRO A 625 19.69 24.03 31.37
CA PRO A 625 20.56 22.92 31.70
C PRO A 625 19.79 21.60 31.58
N ASN A 626 20.44 20.58 31.01
CA ASN A 626 19.92 19.21 31.06
C ASN A 626 20.32 18.59 32.39
N GLY A 627 19.41 17.88 33.04
CA GLY A 627 19.72 17.30 34.34
C GLY A 627 18.50 16.85 35.11
N THR A 628 18.72 16.44 36.35
CA THR A 628 17.67 16.09 37.31
C THR A 628 17.92 16.84 38.61
N TRP A 629 16.90 17.48 39.14
CA TRP A 629 16.93 18.24 40.39
C TRP A 629 15.89 17.65 41.34
N LYS A 630 16.25 17.57 42.61
CA LYS A 630 15.33 17.16 43.68
C LYS A 630 14.97 18.37 44.52
N GLN A 631 13.74 18.41 44.99
CA GLN A 631 13.32 19.41 45.97
C GLN A 631 14.26 19.32 47.19
N PRO A 632 14.77 20.45 47.71
CA PRO A 632 15.50 20.45 48.95
C PRO A 632 14.58 19.85 50.01
N GLN A 633 14.93 18.69 50.56
CA GLN A 633 14.15 18.16 51.67
C GLN A 633 14.16 19.22 52.77
N PRO A 634 13.01 19.59 53.33
CA PRO A 634 12.99 20.44 54.51
C PRO A 634 13.84 19.71 55.55
N THR A 635 15.04 20.22 55.80
CA THR A 635 15.88 19.71 56.86
C THR A 635 15.08 19.95 58.12
N ASN A 636 14.50 18.88 58.69
CA ASN A 636 13.99 18.84 60.06
C ASN A 636 15.17 18.97 61.03
N ALA A 637 15.96 20.03 60.88
CA ALA A 637 16.92 20.48 61.86
C ALA A 637 16.08 21.05 62.99
N ILE A 638 15.74 20.19 63.95
CA ILE A 638 15.39 20.59 65.31
C ILE A 638 16.51 21.54 65.74
N ALA A 639 16.19 22.83 65.88
CA ALA A 639 17.14 23.83 66.34
C ALA A 639 17.68 23.39 67.71
N PRO A 640 19.00 23.19 67.89
CA PRO A 640 19.53 23.05 69.22
C PRO A 640 19.33 24.37 69.96
N SER A 641 18.67 24.31 71.10
CA SER A 641 18.66 25.37 72.11
C SER A 641 20.11 25.74 72.45
N VAL A 642 20.54 26.94 72.06
CA VAL A 642 21.84 27.49 72.45
C VAL A 642 21.60 28.67 73.38
N ALA A 643 22.02 28.50 74.63
CA ALA A 643 22.24 29.55 75.61
C ALA A 643 23.40 30.47 75.17
N PRO A 644 23.45 31.74 75.58
CA PRO A 644 24.41 32.69 75.04
C PRO A 644 25.77 32.51 75.72
N ALA A 645 26.82 32.37 74.93
CA ALA A 645 28.19 32.58 75.40
C ALA A 645 28.94 33.46 74.38
N THR A 646 29.56 34.46 74.98
CA THR A 646 30.31 35.60 74.47
C THR A 646 31.59 35.26 73.71
N ASP A 647 32.01 36.25 72.91
CA ASP A 647 33.38 36.66 72.58
C ASP A 647 34.12 36.18 71.29
N VAL A 648 34.15 37.13 70.33
CA VAL A 648 35.32 37.90 69.82
C VAL A 648 36.42 37.21 68.97
N LYS A 649 36.49 37.71 67.71
CA LYS A 649 37.62 37.87 66.73
C LYS A 649 38.27 36.60 66.17
N ALA A 650 38.61 36.50 64.87
CA ALA A 650 38.77 37.47 63.79
C ALA A 650 38.28 36.90 62.44
#